data_AF-A0AAU8FKD3-F1
#
_entry.id   AF-A0AAU8FKD3-F1
#
_cell.length_a   1.000
_cell.length_b   1.000
_cell.length_c   1.000
_cell.angle_alpha   90.00
_cell.angle_beta   90.00
_cell.angle_gamma   90.00
#
_symmetry.space_group_name_H-M   'P 1'
#
loop_
_entity.id
_entity.type
_entity.pdbx_description
1 polymer ?
#
loop_
_entity_poly.entity_id
_entity_poly.type
_entity_poly.pdbx_seq_one_letter_code
_entity_poly.pdbx_strand_id
1 'polypeptide(L)'
;MKRLLSLLTLLVGLQLSASAQLKFEIAMPDSIVGKQYLKTYVENYVRQALIEAGKPTDPVVVKPVEKVKCADIGQGPNLLRVFEASATGIKLEFHGNKIDSILVDILTESGQPVTSHQIAPRSSIVSVPFGQLLPAGNYQLRLQGQSCKSDPQAGPFTIQNKETGGGTKPAPDPGAEAPGQGSGNGSVNPVGVLPLVNLTQGMDDHLNLIFRDSADVRIMSDIAPDNRSDKGKFLYRYLINGHQIDTDARLKNYVVAGNNPLRVLVGKLNRQYKSEGFNKWASTPQEAAGGWYKTDAAEAFSFNTSYAFQTFVAPAAQAASGFLNHVPQNYDPSSQQISWGDIGEDIKLPKGHFWGSSWYPWGVEKVFAKGVTHLAHHSLPWDAATSDQLAKDLKAAGKTFSDYQRIEAVFGRTNNGSPELWPNGTSKAIWPTADGLPADEAREWAWKTGGASDAIWLSEMSENVGWQPGWSPMFSAFYPELRKRYEQNFASKGIPYEIIHNYFWQGGESLNSGRSAEYYKDLFRKDPEDLPRTEFSPGAPLSATTMIVEAVYLPAPDLAMRQPTELAFRLEYFKQMGYHAGVVLFGQGETRPNNRYKINFSDGTYYKADKFPLDPNVHIASLFFGHVYGNATFEWGGYGWANQKLFDGRPGQPLTGDWFPLGSKEPRNNEFNKLWNGSGDFYHGFTGSADLTYFAHRLYAKTFGVTDGGERQYLTYRLDGGAWIIPSQYKADELVDAYKQQRGFALAQSRDGKTAWFYHNSFADNNWHTLEVKLPSGQVITERVAGNGIHAKIQ
;
A
#
# COMPACT_ATOMS: atom_id res chain seq x y z
N MET A 1 -6.40 17.54 -40.30
CA MET A 1 -6.00 16.20 -39.80
C MET A 1 -7.18 15.28 -39.52
N LYS A 2 -8.10 15.59 -38.57
CA LYS A 2 -9.27 14.73 -38.28
C LYS A 2 -10.13 14.37 -39.51
N ARG A 3 -10.46 15.34 -40.37
CA ARG A 3 -11.21 15.10 -41.62
C ARG A 3 -10.46 14.22 -42.63
N LEU A 4 -9.13 14.34 -42.68
CA LEU A 4 -8.27 13.50 -43.55
C LEU A 4 -8.22 12.07 -43.01
N LEU A 5 -8.14 11.90 -41.68
CA LEU A 5 -8.23 10.60 -41.00
C LEU A 5 -9.55 9.91 -41.32
N SER A 6 -10.69 10.61 -41.14
CA SER A 6 -12.02 10.05 -41.42
C SER A 6 -12.19 9.64 -42.88
N LEU A 7 -11.67 10.43 -43.83
CA LEU A 7 -11.71 10.10 -45.25
C LEU A 7 -10.85 8.86 -45.58
N LEU A 8 -9.65 8.76 -44.99
CA LEU A 8 -8.75 7.61 -45.16
C LEU A 8 -9.36 6.34 -44.56
N THR A 9 -9.95 6.42 -43.37
CA THR A 9 -10.63 5.30 -42.72
C THR A 9 -11.82 4.82 -43.53
N LEU A 10 -12.62 5.74 -44.09
CA LEU A 10 -13.74 5.41 -44.96
C LEU A 10 -13.28 4.70 -46.25
N LEU A 11 -12.21 5.21 -46.89
CA LEU A 11 -11.64 4.62 -48.11
C LEU A 11 -11.08 3.21 -47.87
N VAL A 12 -10.40 2.99 -46.74
CA VAL A 12 -9.89 1.68 -46.34
C VAL A 12 -11.04 0.71 -46.03
N GLY A 13 -12.08 1.17 -45.32
CA GLY A 13 -13.26 0.35 -45.01
C GLY A 13 -14.05 -0.08 -46.24
N LEU A 14 -14.23 0.82 -47.23
CA LEU A 14 -14.93 0.53 -48.49
C LEU A 14 -14.18 -0.47 -49.39
N GLN A 15 -12.86 -0.58 -49.25
CA GLN A 15 -12.05 -1.50 -50.06
C GLN A 15 -11.93 -2.90 -49.45
N LEU A 16 -12.02 -3.04 -48.12
CA LEU A 16 -11.96 -4.35 -47.44
C LEU A 16 -13.17 -5.25 -47.75
N SER A 17 -14.27 -4.70 -48.26
CA SER A 17 -15.45 -5.46 -48.71
C SER A 17 -15.33 -6.01 -50.15
N ALA A 18 -14.26 -5.72 -50.89
CA ALA A 18 -14.05 -6.20 -52.26
C ALA A 18 -12.94 -7.26 -52.31
N SER A 19 -13.30 -8.51 -52.53
CA SER A 19 -12.36 -9.64 -52.59
C SER A 19 -11.57 -9.67 -53.90
N ALA A 20 -10.41 -9.02 -53.95
CA ALA A 20 -9.25 -9.41 -54.79
C ALA A 20 -8.03 -8.55 -54.44
N GLN A 21 -6.85 -9.17 -54.42
CA GLN A 21 -5.55 -8.52 -54.17
C GLN A 21 -5.37 -7.25 -55.01
N LEU A 22 -5.28 -6.10 -54.34
CA LEU A 22 -4.91 -4.84 -54.96
C LEU A 22 -3.92 -4.08 -54.06
N LYS A 23 -2.88 -3.55 -54.71
CA LYS A 23 -1.85 -2.71 -54.09
C LYS A 23 -2.38 -1.27 -54.07
N PHE A 24 -2.44 -0.65 -52.89
CA PHE A 24 -2.96 0.69 -52.70
C PHE A 24 -1.83 1.66 -52.34
N GLU A 25 -1.65 2.71 -53.13
CA GLU A 25 -0.64 3.76 -52.90
C GLU A 25 -1.34 5.12 -52.78
N ILE A 26 -1.05 5.84 -51.69
CA ILE A 26 -1.46 7.24 -51.52
C ILE A 26 -0.21 8.11 -51.49
N ALA A 27 -0.08 8.99 -52.49
CA ALA A 27 0.93 10.04 -52.49
C ALA A 27 0.44 11.22 -51.64
N MET A 28 1.17 11.51 -50.55
CA MET A 28 0.90 12.67 -49.70
C MET A 28 1.92 13.78 -49.95
N PRO A 29 1.48 15.05 -50.09
CA PRO A 29 2.39 16.18 -50.29
C PRO A 29 3.33 16.35 -49.09
N ASP A 30 4.59 16.71 -49.37
CA ASP A 30 5.64 16.84 -48.34
C ASP A 30 5.40 17.99 -47.36
N SER A 31 4.45 18.87 -47.65
CA SER A 31 4.04 19.99 -46.78
C SER A 31 3.18 19.57 -45.58
N ILE A 32 2.81 18.28 -45.44
CA ILE A 32 2.02 17.82 -44.28
C ILE A 32 2.93 17.54 -43.08
N VAL A 33 2.88 18.44 -42.09
CA VAL A 33 3.45 18.22 -40.75
C VAL A 33 2.80 16.98 -40.13
N GLY A 34 3.60 15.96 -39.78
CA GLY A 34 3.13 14.70 -39.19
C GLY A 34 2.92 13.54 -40.19
N LYS A 35 3.44 13.63 -41.41
CA LYS A 35 3.39 12.57 -42.45
C LYS A 35 3.79 11.17 -41.93
N GLN A 36 4.82 11.10 -41.08
CA GLN A 36 5.28 9.83 -40.49
C GLN A 36 4.28 9.25 -39.49
N TYR A 37 3.71 10.09 -38.62
CA TYR A 37 2.68 9.67 -37.65
C TYR A 37 1.43 9.14 -38.36
N LEU A 38 0.98 9.84 -39.40
CA LEU A 38 -0.19 9.44 -40.18
C LEU A 38 0.04 8.11 -40.92
N LYS A 39 1.25 7.89 -41.46
CA LYS A 39 1.63 6.61 -42.08
C LYS A 39 1.54 5.46 -41.07
N THR A 40 2.17 5.61 -39.91
CA THR A 40 2.16 4.58 -38.85
C THR A 40 0.75 4.30 -38.33
N TYR A 41 -0.09 5.34 -38.21
CA TYR A 41 -1.48 5.18 -37.79
C TYR A 41 -2.29 4.34 -38.79
N VAL A 42 -2.18 4.63 -40.09
CA VAL A 42 -2.90 3.89 -41.15
C VAL A 42 -2.40 2.45 -41.24
N GLU A 43 -1.09 2.22 -41.16
CA GLU A 43 -0.50 0.87 -41.16
C GLU A 43 -1.03 0.01 -40.00
N ASN A 44 -1.09 0.58 -38.79
CA ASN A 44 -1.62 -0.11 -37.61
C ASN A 44 -3.12 -0.38 -37.72
N TYR A 45 -3.89 0.57 -38.24
CA TYR A 45 -5.33 0.40 -38.43
C TYR A 45 -5.67 -0.70 -39.45
N VAL A 46 -4.98 -0.72 -40.60
CA VAL A 46 -5.14 -1.77 -41.61
C VAL A 46 -4.75 -3.14 -41.05
N ARG A 47 -3.66 -3.20 -40.26
CA ARG A 47 -3.22 -4.44 -39.63
C ARG A 47 -4.26 -4.99 -38.65
N GLN A 48 -4.92 -4.13 -37.87
CA GLN A 48 -6.01 -4.52 -36.98
C GLN A 48 -7.25 -4.99 -37.74
N ALA A 49 -7.69 -4.22 -38.74
CA ALA A 49 -8.87 -4.57 -39.53
C ALA A 49 -8.71 -5.93 -40.26
N LEU A 50 -7.49 -6.27 -40.69
CA LEU A 50 -7.17 -7.58 -41.29
C LEU A 50 -7.16 -8.73 -40.28
N ILE A 51 -6.87 -8.46 -39.00
CA ILE A 51 -6.95 -9.44 -37.91
C ILE A 51 -8.42 -9.70 -37.55
N GLU A 52 -9.23 -8.65 -37.52
CA GLU A 52 -10.66 -8.70 -37.19
C GLU A 52 -11.51 -9.34 -38.31
N ALA A 53 -11.13 -9.17 -39.58
CA ALA A 53 -11.84 -9.72 -40.75
C ALA A 53 -11.63 -11.24 -40.99
N GLY A 54 -11.32 -12.01 -39.94
CA GLY A 54 -11.29 -13.48 -40.00
C GLY A 54 -12.56 -14.05 -40.64
N LYS A 55 -12.38 -14.94 -41.63
CA LYS A 55 -13.38 -15.46 -42.59
C LYS A 55 -14.81 -15.67 -42.04
N PRO A 56 -15.86 -15.32 -42.82
CA PRO A 56 -17.22 -15.73 -42.51
C PRO A 56 -17.44 -17.19 -42.92
N THR A 57 -18.14 -17.96 -42.08
CA THR A 57 -18.70 -19.27 -42.45
C THR A 57 -20.20 -19.27 -42.25
N ASP A 58 -20.91 -19.77 -43.27
CA ASP A 58 -22.36 -19.98 -43.33
C ASP A 58 -22.89 -20.89 -42.19
N PRO A 59 -24.22 -20.87 -41.90
CA PRO A 59 -24.77 -21.64 -40.79
C PRO A 59 -24.77 -23.14 -41.10
N VAL A 60 -24.02 -23.91 -40.30
CA VAL A 60 -23.90 -25.37 -40.44
C VAL A 60 -24.74 -26.09 -39.38
N VAL A 61 -25.59 -26.98 -39.87
CA VAL A 61 -26.29 -28.04 -39.12
C VAL A 61 -25.28 -28.89 -38.35
N VAL A 62 -25.42 -28.96 -37.02
CA VAL A 62 -24.47 -29.65 -36.13
C VAL A 62 -24.48 -31.16 -36.37
N LYS A 63 -23.45 -31.65 -37.06
CA LYS A 63 -22.93 -33.02 -36.86
C LYS A 63 -21.96 -33.02 -35.66
N PRO A 64 -21.84 -34.14 -34.92
CA PRO A 64 -20.92 -34.22 -33.78
C PRO A 64 -19.51 -33.84 -34.23
N VAL A 65 -18.95 -32.79 -33.63
CA VAL A 65 -17.60 -32.30 -33.96
C VAL A 65 -16.61 -33.36 -33.48
N GLU A 66 -15.93 -33.98 -34.44
CA GLU A 66 -14.76 -34.80 -34.16
C GLU A 66 -13.69 -33.88 -33.55
N LYS A 67 -13.34 -34.11 -32.26
CA LYS A 67 -12.40 -33.24 -31.53
C LYS A 67 -11.06 -33.20 -32.25
N VAL A 68 -10.64 -32.01 -32.67
CA VAL A 68 -9.35 -31.72 -33.29
C VAL A 68 -8.20 -32.09 -32.31
N LYS A 69 -7.06 -32.60 -32.81
CA LYS A 69 -5.90 -32.92 -31.97
C LYS A 69 -5.32 -31.63 -31.39
N CYS A 70 -4.85 -31.67 -30.14
CA CYS A 70 -4.30 -30.47 -29.51
C CYS A 70 -3.12 -29.87 -30.28
N ALA A 71 -2.32 -30.70 -30.95
CA ALA A 71 -1.21 -30.26 -31.80
C ALA A 71 -1.65 -29.35 -32.97
N ASP A 72 -2.90 -29.44 -33.41
CA ASP A 72 -3.40 -28.70 -34.58
C ASP A 72 -3.99 -27.33 -34.21
N ILE A 73 -4.27 -27.08 -32.92
CA ILE A 73 -4.83 -25.80 -32.41
C ILE A 73 -3.95 -25.12 -31.35
N GLY A 74 -2.87 -25.77 -30.92
CA GLY A 74 -1.95 -25.28 -29.88
C GLY A 74 -1.10 -26.39 -29.25
N GLN A 75 -0.94 -26.33 -27.94
CA GLN A 75 -0.22 -27.33 -27.14
C GLN A 75 -1.17 -27.85 -26.05
N GLY A 76 -1.36 -29.17 -25.99
CA GLY A 76 -2.19 -29.81 -24.97
C GLY A 76 -1.67 -29.56 -23.55
N PRO A 77 -2.48 -29.80 -22.51
CA PRO A 77 -2.03 -29.61 -21.14
C PRO A 77 -0.88 -30.56 -20.81
N ASN A 78 0.26 -29.99 -20.42
CA ASN A 78 1.44 -30.66 -19.95
C ASN A 78 1.58 -30.42 -18.45
N LEU A 79 1.47 -31.48 -17.65
CA LEU A 79 1.63 -31.37 -16.20
C LEU A 79 3.09 -31.00 -15.88
N LEU A 80 3.29 -29.88 -15.17
CA LEU A 80 4.63 -29.48 -14.74
C LEU A 80 4.94 -30.03 -13.35
N ARG A 81 4.03 -29.85 -12.38
CA ARG A 81 4.19 -30.37 -11.01
C ARG A 81 2.87 -30.36 -10.22
N VAL A 82 2.80 -31.20 -9.19
CA VAL A 82 1.84 -31.08 -8.08
C VAL A 82 2.62 -30.54 -6.88
N PHE A 83 2.22 -29.40 -6.32
CA PHE A 83 3.00 -28.72 -5.28
C PHE A 83 2.28 -28.58 -3.94
N GLU A 84 0.96 -28.85 -3.90
CA GLU A 84 0.22 -29.04 -2.65
C GLU A 84 -0.73 -30.23 -2.81
N ALA A 85 -0.76 -31.10 -1.81
CA ALA A 85 -1.70 -32.22 -1.71
C ALA A 85 -2.22 -32.34 -0.27
N SER A 86 -3.52 -32.46 -0.12
CA SER A 86 -4.22 -32.63 1.15
C SER A 86 -5.31 -33.68 1.00
N ALA A 87 -5.90 -34.15 2.10
CA ALA A 87 -7.01 -35.09 2.05
C ALA A 87 -8.24 -34.55 1.27
N THR A 88 -8.37 -33.23 1.08
CA THR A 88 -9.53 -32.60 0.43
C THR A 88 -9.29 -32.15 -1.01
N GLY A 89 -8.03 -32.12 -1.46
CA GLY A 89 -7.70 -31.63 -2.80
C GLY A 89 -6.22 -31.38 -3.01
N ILE A 90 -5.88 -30.99 -4.24
CA ILE A 90 -4.51 -30.71 -4.70
C ILE A 90 -4.43 -29.36 -5.41
N LYS A 91 -3.21 -28.79 -5.46
CA LYS A 91 -2.85 -27.74 -6.41
C LYS A 91 -1.76 -28.24 -7.35
N LEU A 92 -2.00 -28.05 -8.64
CA LEU A 92 -1.08 -28.44 -9.70
C LEU A 92 -0.77 -27.26 -10.62
N GLU A 93 0.38 -27.32 -11.24
CA GLU A 93 0.83 -26.40 -12.28
C GLU A 93 0.92 -27.17 -13.60
N PHE A 94 0.35 -26.61 -14.67
CA PHE A 94 0.41 -27.17 -16.01
C PHE A 94 0.74 -26.09 -17.04
N HIS A 95 1.31 -26.50 -18.17
CA HIS A 95 1.51 -25.66 -19.34
C HIS A 95 0.56 -26.09 -20.45
N GLY A 96 -0.10 -25.17 -21.13
CA GLY A 96 -0.96 -25.47 -22.27
C GLY A 96 -1.36 -24.19 -22.99
N ASN A 97 -1.73 -24.30 -24.26
CA ASN A 97 -2.16 -23.17 -25.08
C ASN A 97 -3.58 -23.40 -25.58
N LYS A 98 -4.48 -22.43 -25.36
CA LYS A 98 -5.91 -22.48 -25.70
C LYS A 98 -6.64 -23.71 -25.13
N ILE A 99 -6.43 -23.98 -23.85
CA ILE A 99 -7.07 -25.08 -23.14
C ILE A 99 -8.25 -24.54 -22.33
N ASP A 100 -9.45 -24.59 -22.91
CA ASP A 100 -10.66 -24.10 -22.22
C ASP A 100 -11.21 -25.10 -21.19
N SER A 101 -10.79 -26.36 -21.28
CA SER A 101 -11.20 -27.42 -20.37
C SER A 101 -10.17 -28.55 -20.29
N ILE A 102 -9.90 -29.01 -19.08
CA ILE A 102 -9.09 -30.19 -18.74
C ILE A 102 -9.91 -31.20 -17.94
N LEU A 103 -9.61 -32.48 -18.13
CA LEU A 103 -10.04 -33.58 -17.28
C LEU A 103 -8.88 -33.95 -16.36
N VAL A 104 -9.17 -34.05 -15.07
CA VAL A 104 -8.23 -34.45 -14.02
C VAL A 104 -8.76 -35.70 -13.35
N ASP A 105 -8.09 -36.84 -13.56
CA ASP A 105 -8.38 -38.06 -12.81
C ASP A 105 -7.39 -38.21 -11.67
N ILE A 106 -7.90 -38.60 -10.50
CA ILE A 106 -7.11 -39.07 -9.38
C ILE A 106 -7.21 -40.59 -9.38
N LEU A 107 -6.07 -41.25 -9.41
CA LEU A 107 -5.94 -42.70 -9.42
C LEU A 107 -5.18 -43.15 -8.17
N THR A 108 -5.46 -44.37 -7.70
CA THR A 108 -4.60 -45.04 -6.72
C THR A 108 -3.20 -45.27 -7.30
N GLU A 109 -2.21 -45.60 -6.46
CA GLU A 109 -0.89 -46.04 -6.93
C GLU A 109 -0.95 -47.23 -7.90
N SER A 110 -1.95 -48.10 -7.75
CA SER A 110 -2.23 -49.22 -8.67
C SER A 110 -2.98 -48.84 -9.95
N GLY A 111 -3.24 -47.55 -10.18
CA GLY A 111 -3.91 -47.03 -11.38
C GLY A 111 -5.43 -47.13 -11.40
N GLN A 112 -6.07 -47.49 -10.27
CA GLN A 112 -7.53 -47.55 -10.18
C GLN A 112 -8.13 -46.15 -9.98
N PRO A 113 -9.19 -45.75 -10.70
CA PRO A 113 -9.77 -44.42 -10.56
C PRO A 113 -10.44 -44.21 -9.20
N VAL A 114 -10.14 -43.07 -8.59
CA VAL A 114 -10.69 -42.62 -7.29
C VAL A 114 -11.74 -41.54 -7.50
N THR A 115 -11.40 -40.50 -8.27
CA THR A 115 -12.32 -39.41 -8.64
C THR A 115 -11.86 -38.76 -9.95
N SER A 116 -12.77 -38.05 -10.62
CA SER A 116 -12.51 -37.34 -11.87
C SER A 116 -13.19 -35.97 -11.87
N HIS A 117 -12.48 -34.94 -12.32
CA HIS A 117 -12.96 -33.56 -12.34
C HIS A 117 -12.71 -32.92 -13.70
N GLN A 118 -13.74 -32.31 -14.27
CA GLN A 118 -13.58 -31.44 -15.42
C GLN A 118 -13.43 -29.99 -14.93
N ILE A 119 -12.36 -29.33 -15.34
CA ILE A 119 -12.02 -27.97 -14.91
C ILE A 119 -11.84 -27.07 -16.13
N ALA A 120 -12.33 -25.85 -16.06
CA ALA A 120 -12.04 -24.79 -17.03
C ALA A 120 -10.94 -23.89 -16.46
N PRO A 121 -9.66 -24.13 -16.78
CA PRO A 121 -8.55 -23.41 -16.15
C PRO A 121 -8.54 -21.94 -16.59
N ARG A 122 -8.40 -21.02 -15.62
CA ARG A 122 -8.22 -19.58 -15.87
C ARG A 122 -6.76 -19.12 -15.70
N SER A 123 -5.89 -20.03 -15.24
CA SER A 123 -4.45 -19.82 -15.06
C SER A 123 -3.71 -21.16 -15.21
N SER A 124 -2.37 -21.15 -15.27
CA SER A 124 -1.53 -22.35 -15.28
C SER A 124 -1.55 -23.12 -13.95
N ILE A 125 -2.06 -22.51 -12.87
CA ILE A 125 -2.21 -23.13 -11.56
C ILE A 125 -3.69 -23.46 -11.35
N VAL A 126 -3.97 -24.72 -11.04
CA VAL A 126 -5.32 -25.24 -10.87
C VAL A 126 -5.46 -25.91 -9.52
N SER A 127 -6.52 -25.54 -8.80
CA SER A 127 -6.94 -26.24 -7.58
C SER A 127 -7.99 -27.27 -7.93
N VAL A 128 -7.77 -28.52 -7.54
CA VAL A 128 -8.66 -29.65 -7.80
C VAL A 128 -9.21 -30.15 -6.47
N PRO A 129 -10.46 -29.82 -6.11
CA PRO A 129 -11.09 -30.40 -4.94
C PRO A 129 -11.43 -31.87 -5.24
N PHE A 130 -11.21 -32.78 -4.28
CA PHE A 130 -11.52 -34.20 -4.48
C PHE A 130 -13.02 -34.52 -4.32
N GLY A 131 -13.79 -33.62 -3.70
CA GLY A 131 -15.21 -33.85 -3.37
C GLY A 131 -15.44 -34.87 -2.24
N GLN A 132 -14.40 -35.57 -1.81
CA GLN A 132 -14.38 -36.53 -0.70
C GLN A 132 -13.02 -36.50 -0.02
N LEU A 133 -12.96 -36.93 1.24
CA LEU A 133 -11.70 -37.08 1.96
C LEU A 133 -10.95 -38.30 1.44
N LEU A 134 -9.76 -38.09 0.90
CA LEU A 134 -8.85 -39.17 0.52
C LEU A 134 -7.92 -39.51 1.71
N PRO A 135 -7.74 -40.80 2.03
CA PRO A 135 -6.76 -41.23 3.02
C PRO A 135 -5.33 -40.78 2.66
N ALA A 136 -4.43 -40.78 3.65
CA ALA A 136 -3.02 -40.68 3.32
C ALA A 136 -2.56 -41.88 2.50
N GLY A 137 -1.68 -41.60 1.55
CA GLY A 137 -1.21 -42.59 0.59
C GLY A 137 -0.61 -41.95 -0.66
N ASN A 138 -0.07 -42.80 -1.51
CA ASN A 138 0.43 -42.42 -2.82
C ASN A 138 -0.67 -42.53 -3.86
N TYR A 139 -0.75 -41.52 -4.71
CA TYR A 139 -1.75 -41.40 -5.76
C TYR A 139 -1.07 -40.98 -7.06
N GLN A 140 -1.79 -41.20 -8.16
CA GLN A 140 -1.40 -40.71 -9.48
C GLN A 140 -2.44 -39.69 -9.95
N LEU A 141 -1.98 -38.52 -10.37
CA LEU A 141 -2.80 -37.57 -11.12
C LEU A 141 -2.69 -37.91 -12.60
N ARG A 142 -3.82 -37.94 -13.32
CA ARG A 142 -3.85 -37.98 -14.79
C ARG A 142 -4.55 -36.74 -15.34
N LEU A 143 -3.87 -35.99 -16.18
CA LEU A 143 -4.30 -34.72 -16.78
C LEU A 143 -4.55 -34.92 -18.28
N GLN A 144 -5.71 -34.52 -18.79
CA GLN A 144 -6.03 -34.61 -20.22
C GLN A 144 -6.79 -33.37 -20.71
N GLY A 145 -6.49 -32.88 -21.91
CA GLY A 145 -7.26 -31.82 -22.56
C GLY A 145 -8.66 -32.31 -22.96
N GLN A 146 -9.69 -31.51 -22.67
CA GLN A 146 -11.06 -31.77 -23.13
C GLN A 146 -11.46 -30.87 -24.30
N SER A 147 -10.89 -29.67 -24.39
CA SER A 147 -11.07 -28.74 -25.53
C SER A 147 -10.36 -29.21 -26.81
N CYS A 148 -9.44 -30.17 -26.70
CA CYS A 148 -8.75 -30.80 -27.81
C CYS A 148 -8.28 -32.20 -27.41
N LYS A 149 -8.02 -33.09 -28.39
CA LYS A 149 -7.52 -34.44 -28.10
C LYS A 149 -6.04 -34.39 -27.72
N SER A 150 -5.70 -34.52 -26.42
CA SER A 150 -4.33 -34.72 -25.93
C SER A 150 -4.14 -36.14 -25.39
N ASP A 151 -2.90 -36.60 -25.43
CA ASP A 151 -2.50 -37.78 -24.66
C ASP A 151 -2.53 -37.44 -23.16
N PRO A 152 -3.01 -38.36 -22.29
CA PRO A 152 -3.02 -38.12 -20.85
C PRO A 152 -1.60 -38.00 -20.30
N GLN A 153 -1.36 -37.00 -19.45
CA GLN A 153 -0.12 -36.84 -18.70
C GLN A 153 -0.31 -37.33 -17.26
N ALA A 154 0.59 -38.15 -16.75
CA ALA A 154 0.50 -38.68 -15.39
C ALA A 154 1.61 -38.12 -14.49
N GLY A 155 1.30 -37.85 -13.23
CA GLY A 155 2.28 -37.43 -12.23
C GLY A 155 1.94 -37.95 -10.82
N PRO A 156 2.93 -38.47 -10.07
CA PRO A 156 2.70 -38.96 -8.72
C PRO A 156 2.48 -37.81 -7.73
N PHE A 157 1.69 -38.06 -6.70
CA PHE A 157 1.64 -37.21 -5.51
C PHE A 157 1.33 -38.03 -4.26
N THR A 158 1.68 -37.50 -3.09
CA THR A 158 1.43 -38.16 -1.80
C THR A 158 0.58 -37.28 -0.92
N ILE A 159 -0.50 -37.85 -0.37
CA ILE A 159 -1.25 -37.24 0.72
C ILE A 159 -0.60 -37.72 2.02
N GLN A 160 -0.04 -36.79 2.79
CA GLN A 160 0.50 -37.14 4.12
C GLN A 160 -0.61 -37.09 5.16
N ASN A 161 -0.61 -38.05 6.08
CA ASN A 161 -1.39 -37.96 7.30
C ASN A 161 -0.80 -36.78 8.10
N LYS A 162 -1.46 -35.62 8.08
CA LYS A 162 -1.38 -34.74 9.23
C LYS A 162 -2.20 -35.40 10.33
N GLU A 163 -1.60 -36.38 11.02
CA GLU A 163 -2.20 -36.90 12.23
C GLU A 163 -2.32 -35.75 13.23
N THR A 164 -3.55 -35.46 13.62
CA THR A 164 -3.87 -34.77 14.85
C THR A 164 -3.36 -35.61 16.03
N GLY A 165 -2.15 -35.30 16.54
CA GLY A 165 -1.78 -35.52 17.94
C GLY A 165 -0.71 -36.58 18.26
N GLY A 166 0.15 -36.24 19.23
CA GLY A 166 0.75 -37.09 20.28
C GLY A 166 1.38 -38.46 19.94
N GLY A 167 2.67 -38.64 20.31
CA GLY A 167 3.21 -39.97 20.64
C GLY A 167 4.58 -40.31 20.03
N THR A 168 5.62 -40.17 20.86
CA THR A 168 6.91 -40.89 20.93
C THR A 168 7.58 -41.40 19.65
N LYS A 169 8.72 -40.78 19.32
CA LYS A 169 9.70 -41.20 18.31
C LYS A 169 10.68 -42.24 18.90
N PRO A 170 11.16 -43.23 18.12
CA PRO A 170 12.25 -44.13 18.53
C PRO A 170 13.59 -43.39 18.62
N ALA A 171 14.51 -43.92 19.43
CA ALA A 171 15.83 -43.35 19.70
C ALA A 171 16.69 -43.15 18.43
N PRO A 172 17.47 -42.06 18.34
CA PRO A 172 18.36 -41.82 17.21
C PRO A 172 19.67 -42.62 17.36
N ASP A 173 20.14 -43.10 16.21
CA ASP A 173 21.44 -43.71 15.96
C ASP A 173 22.58 -42.70 16.25
N PRO A 174 23.58 -43.02 17.09
CA PRO A 174 24.64 -42.09 17.45
C PRO A 174 25.79 -42.15 16.43
N GLY A 175 25.78 -41.27 15.44
CA GLY A 175 27.00 -40.99 14.68
C GLY A 175 26.80 -40.31 13.34
N ALA A 176 26.78 -38.97 13.32
CA ALA A 176 27.38 -38.15 12.27
C ALA A 176 27.24 -36.65 12.60
N GLU A 177 28.36 -35.97 12.84
CA GLU A 177 28.45 -34.52 12.86
C GLU A 177 28.57 -33.96 11.43
N ALA A 178 27.71 -32.98 11.08
CA ALA A 178 28.03 -31.83 10.22
C ALA A 178 26.88 -30.79 10.30
N PRO A 179 27.16 -29.47 10.32
CA PRO A 179 26.14 -28.43 10.49
C PRO A 179 25.45 -28.11 9.15
N GLY A 180 24.31 -28.76 8.90
CA GLY A 180 23.42 -28.46 7.79
C GLY A 180 22.33 -27.45 8.17
N GLN A 181 22.14 -26.44 7.32
CA GLN A 181 21.03 -25.48 7.35
C GLN A 181 19.68 -26.20 7.49
N GLY A 182 19.01 -26.02 8.63
CA GLY A 182 17.69 -26.56 8.87
C GLY A 182 16.60 -25.78 8.11
N SER A 183 16.16 -26.32 6.97
CA SER A 183 14.78 -26.12 6.52
C SER A 183 13.91 -27.19 7.19
N GLY A 184 12.79 -26.77 7.77
CA GLY A 184 11.76 -27.69 8.26
C GLY A 184 11.86 -28.09 9.73
N ASN A 185 11.86 -27.13 10.65
CA ASN A 185 11.32 -27.41 11.98
C ASN A 185 9.80 -27.52 11.87
N GLY A 186 9.27 -28.71 12.11
CA GLY A 186 7.90 -28.90 12.57
C GLY A 186 7.75 -28.21 13.93
N SER A 187 7.59 -26.89 13.91
CA SER A 187 7.23 -26.09 15.07
C SER A 187 5.79 -26.45 15.43
N VAL A 188 5.61 -27.17 16.53
CA VAL A 188 4.35 -27.11 17.26
C VAL A 188 4.32 -25.68 17.81
N ASN A 189 3.65 -24.77 17.10
CA ASN A 189 3.51 -23.40 17.59
C ASN A 189 2.87 -23.48 18.98
N PRO A 190 3.56 -22.99 20.04
CA PRO A 190 2.97 -22.98 21.36
C PRO A 190 1.65 -22.20 21.33
N VAL A 191 0.68 -22.67 22.12
CA VAL A 191 -0.66 -22.08 22.19
C VAL A 191 -0.54 -20.59 22.50
N GLY A 192 -0.91 -19.73 21.53
CA GLY A 192 -0.94 -18.27 21.68
C GLY A 192 -0.01 -17.48 20.75
N VAL A 193 0.99 -18.12 20.12
CA VAL A 193 1.87 -17.45 19.14
C VAL A 193 1.38 -17.73 17.73
N LEU A 194 0.90 -16.69 17.06
CA LEU A 194 0.44 -16.81 15.67
C LEU A 194 1.64 -16.89 14.71
N PRO A 195 1.54 -17.58 13.56
CA PRO A 195 2.60 -17.53 12.56
C PRO A 195 2.83 -16.09 12.11
N LEU A 196 4.07 -15.61 12.15
CA LEU A 196 4.43 -14.38 11.44
C LEU A 196 4.53 -14.70 9.96
N VAL A 197 3.81 -13.93 9.15
CA VAL A 197 3.90 -14.00 7.71
C VAL A 197 4.66 -12.77 7.22
N ASN A 198 5.69 -13.00 6.43
CA ASN A 198 6.55 -11.96 5.88
C ASN A 198 5.76 -11.12 4.87
N LEU A 199 5.70 -9.82 5.12
CA LEU A 199 5.02 -8.87 4.25
C LEU A 199 5.98 -8.39 3.15
N THR A 200 7.09 -7.76 3.56
CA THR A 200 8.12 -7.30 2.64
C THR A 200 9.49 -7.23 3.32
N GLN A 201 10.56 -7.39 2.55
CA GLN A 201 11.92 -7.45 3.07
C GLN A 201 12.97 -6.91 2.10
N GLY A 202 14.13 -6.59 2.66
CA GLY A 202 15.33 -6.18 1.94
C GLY A 202 16.19 -7.35 1.46
N MET A 203 17.48 -7.08 1.28
CA MET A 203 18.47 -8.09 0.90
C MET A 203 18.86 -8.94 2.12
N ASP A 204 18.95 -10.26 1.89
CA ASP A 204 19.21 -11.24 2.96
C ASP A 204 20.63 -11.10 3.56
N ASP A 205 21.59 -10.51 2.84
CA ASP A 205 22.95 -10.25 3.33
C ASP A 205 23.02 -9.05 4.30
N HIS A 206 22.00 -8.18 4.30
CA HIS A 206 21.95 -7.01 5.17
C HIS A 206 21.26 -7.31 6.50
N LEU A 207 20.18 -8.10 6.45
CA LEU A 207 19.37 -8.54 7.58
C LEU A 207 18.83 -9.94 7.31
N ASN A 208 19.11 -10.87 8.23
CA ASN A 208 18.61 -12.23 8.15
C ASN A 208 18.09 -12.64 9.52
N LEU A 209 16.77 -12.69 9.66
CA LEU A 209 16.11 -12.95 10.92
C LEU A 209 15.73 -14.42 11.05
N ILE A 210 16.10 -15.02 12.19
CA ILE A 210 15.55 -16.29 12.63
C ILE A 210 14.68 -16.08 13.86
N PHE A 211 13.58 -16.81 13.92
CA PHE A 211 12.65 -16.80 15.04
C PHE A 211 12.62 -18.18 15.69
N ARG A 212 12.63 -18.19 17.01
CA ARG A 212 12.31 -19.35 17.84
C ARG A 212 11.13 -18.99 18.72
N ASP A 213 10.04 -19.71 18.59
CA ASP A 213 8.89 -19.52 19.46
C ASP A 213 9.13 -20.17 20.81
N SER A 214 8.73 -19.51 21.89
CA SER A 214 8.84 -20.00 23.25
C SER A 214 7.69 -19.46 24.08
N ALA A 215 6.85 -20.35 24.63
CA ALA A 215 5.63 -19.96 25.33
C ALA A 215 4.75 -19.04 24.47
N ASP A 216 4.45 -17.82 24.93
CA ASP A 216 3.62 -16.83 24.25
C ASP A 216 4.43 -15.65 23.66
N VAL A 217 5.72 -15.87 23.44
CA VAL A 217 6.64 -14.90 22.84
C VAL A 217 7.48 -15.53 21.73
N ARG A 218 8.05 -14.68 20.87
CA ARG A 218 9.04 -15.05 19.85
C ARG A 218 10.41 -14.54 20.25
N ILE A 219 11.42 -15.35 20.00
CA ILE A 219 12.82 -15.01 20.26
C ILE A 219 13.49 -14.83 18.89
N MET A 220 13.82 -13.59 18.57
CA MET A 220 14.38 -13.16 17.31
C MET A 220 15.91 -13.03 17.40
N SER A 221 16.63 -13.47 16.36
CA SER A 221 18.05 -13.19 16.20
C SER A 221 18.38 -12.77 14.77
N ASP A 222 19.19 -11.72 14.64
CA ASP A 222 19.80 -11.32 13.38
C ASP A 222 21.09 -12.11 13.16
N ILE A 223 21.10 -12.99 12.15
CA ILE A 223 22.23 -13.85 11.79
C ILE A 223 23.00 -13.34 10.57
N ALA A 224 22.71 -12.14 10.07
CA ALA A 224 23.52 -11.51 9.03
C ALA A 224 24.96 -11.26 9.51
N PRO A 225 25.96 -11.28 8.62
CA PRO A 225 27.33 -10.98 9.00
C PRO A 225 27.49 -9.53 9.48
N ASP A 226 28.48 -9.28 10.33
CA ASP A 226 28.86 -7.92 10.70
C ASP A 226 29.73 -7.30 9.60
N ASN A 227 29.18 -6.35 8.85
CA ASN A 227 29.80 -5.74 7.67
C ASN A 227 30.01 -4.22 7.81
N ARG A 228 30.14 -3.73 9.04
CA ARG A 228 30.59 -2.35 9.29
C ARG A 228 32.05 -2.19 8.84
N SER A 229 32.36 -1.14 8.10
CA SER A 229 33.76 -0.84 7.69
C SER A 229 34.66 -0.51 8.87
N ASP A 230 34.13 0.20 9.86
CA ASP A 230 34.84 0.59 11.08
C ASP A 230 33.93 0.39 12.31
N LYS A 231 34.21 -0.66 13.10
CA LYS A 231 33.44 -1.01 14.31
C LYS A 231 33.65 -0.02 15.46
N GLY A 232 34.74 0.74 15.45
CA GLY A 232 35.02 1.81 16.38
C GLY A 232 34.19 3.06 16.07
N LYS A 233 33.98 3.35 14.79
CA LYS A 233 33.19 4.52 14.33
C LYS A 233 31.67 4.27 14.28
N PHE A 234 31.24 3.08 13.85
CA PHE A 234 29.82 2.77 13.62
C PHE A 234 29.27 1.71 14.58
N LEU A 235 28.03 1.90 15.01
CA LEU A 235 27.21 0.93 15.75
C LEU A 235 26.00 0.48 14.91
N TYR A 236 25.35 -0.62 15.28
CA TYR A 236 24.04 -0.95 14.73
C TYR A 236 22.96 -0.26 15.55
N ARG A 237 22.07 0.45 14.87
CA ARG A 237 20.79 0.91 15.43
C ARG A 237 19.67 0.05 14.87
N TYR A 238 19.04 -0.73 15.73
CA TYR A 238 17.82 -1.46 15.44
C TYR A 238 16.60 -0.62 15.84
N LEU A 239 15.61 -0.59 14.96
CA LEU A 239 14.26 -0.12 15.24
C LEU A 239 13.35 -1.34 15.09
N ILE A 240 12.88 -1.86 16.23
CA ILE A 240 11.98 -3.00 16.28
C ILE A 240 10.65 -2.47 16.77
N ASN A 241 9.71 -2.26 15.85
CA ASN A 241 8.49 -1.51 16.13
C ASN A 241 8.80 -0.15 16.76
N GLY A 242 8.33 0.11 17.99
CA GLY A 242 8.60 1.33 18.75
C GLY A 242 9.91 1.34 19.56
N HIS A 243 10.64 0.22 19.59
CA HIS A 243 11.84 0.06 20.42
C HIS A 243 13.12 0.34 19.61
N GLN A 244 13.86 1.37 20.01
CA GLN A 244 15.20 1.68 19.50
C GLN A 244 16.29 1.03 20.34
N ILE A 245 17.23 0.33 19.69
CA ILE A 245 18.35 -0.36 20.34
C ILE A 245 19.64 -0.03 19.61
N ASP A 246 20.61 0.50 20.34
CA ASP A 246 21.97 0.75 19.84
C ASP A 246 22.92 -0.31 20.39
N THR A 247 23.64 -1.03 19.51
CA THR A 247 24.48 -2.17 19.89
C THR A 247 25.73 -2.29 19.01
N ASP A 248 26.80 -2.82 19.60
CA ASP A 248 28.08 -3.09 18.93
C ASP A 248 28.12 -4.45 18.22
N ALA A 249 27.06 -5.23 18.32
CA ALA A 249 26.94 -6.54 17.69
C ALA A 249 25.55 -6.75 17.09
N ARG A 250 25.45 -7.69 16.16
CA ARG A 250 24.17 -8.15 15.62
C ARG A 250 23.28 -8.65 16.75
N LEU A 251 22.01 -8.27 16.74
CA LEU A 251 21.09 -8.54 17.84
C LEU A 251 20.77 -10.04 17.95
N LYS A 252 20.84 -10.59 19.17
CA LYS A 252 20.55 -12.00 19.46
C LYS A 252 19.51 -12.13 20.55
N ASN A 253 18.67 -13.16 20.45
CA ASN A 253 17.68 -13.54 21.44
C ASN A 253 16.74 -12.41 21.91
N TYR A 254 16.37 -11.52 21.00
CA TYR A 254 15.45 -10.42 21.30
C TYR A 254 14.01 -10.94 21.43
N VAL A 255 13.32 -10.55 22.49
CA VAL A 255 11.95 -10.99 22.74
C VAL A 255 10.96 -10.10 21.98
N VAL A 256 10.05 -10.74 21.24
CA VAL A 256 8.91 -10.12 20.58
C VAL A 256 7.63 -10.82 21.05
N ALA A 257 6.89 -10.13 21.90
CA ALA A 257 5.60 -10.56 22.42
C ALA A 257 4.45 -10.14 21.50
N GLY A 258 3.31 -10.81 21.67
CA GLY A 258 2.07 -10.45 21.00
C GLY A 258 1.99 -10.83 19.54
N ASN A 259 0.89 -10.40 18.93
CA ASN A 259 0.55 -10.70 17.53
C ASN A 259 0.32 -9.41 16.73
N ASN A 260 0.95 -8.32 17.16
CA ASN A 260 0.98 -7.11 16.35
C ASN A 260 1.89 -7.34 15.14
N PRO A 261 1.65 -6.61 14.04
CA PRO A 261 2.63 -6.48 12.97
C PRO A 261 4.02 -6.17 13.54
N LEU A 262 5.04 -6.62 12.82
CA LEU A 262 6.43 -6.45 13.24
C LEU A 262 7.20 -5.78 12.11
N ARG A 263 7.89 -4.68 12.40
CA ARG A 263 8.99 -4.19 11.58
C ARG A 263 10.29 -4.35 12.34
N VAL A 264 11.28 -4.87 11.65
CA VAL A 264 12.68 -4.80 12.07
C VAL A 264 13.43 -4.02 11.01
N LEU A 265 13.97 -2.88 11.41
CA LEU A 265 14.84 -2.06 10.57
C LEU A 265 16.19 -1.92 11.28
N VAL A 266 17.29 -2.06 10.54
CA VAL A 266 18.64 -1.84 11.07
C VAL A 266 19.45 -0.94 10.13
N GLY A 267 20.15 0.02 10.72
CA GLY A 267 21.14 0.85 10.04
C GLY A 267 22.45 0.90 10.80
N LYS A 268 23.51 1.36 10.11
CA LYS A 268 24.86 1.51 10.68
C LYS A 268 25.09 2.99 11.00
N LEU A 269 24.88 3.37 12.26
CA LEU A 269 24.91 4.76 12.71
C LEU A 269 26.30 5.13 13.23
N ASN A 270 26.81 6.30 12.85
CA ASN A 270 28.05 6.83 13.42
C ASN A 270 27.81 7.25 14.88
N ARG A 271 28.67 6.77 15.78
CA ARG A 271 28.57 7.01 17.23
C ARG A 271 28.48 8.49 17.59
N GLN A 272 29.15 9.36 16.82
CA GLN A 272 29.13 10.80 17.06
C GLN A 272 27.71 11.38 17.00
N TYR A 273 26.83 10.82 16.18
CA TYR A 273 25.48 11.34 15.95
C TYR A 273 24.40 10.48 16.63
N LYS A 274 24.77 9.68 17.64
CA LYS A 274 23.84 8.76 18.33
C LYS A 274 22.58 9.46 18.86
N SER A 275 22.71 10.63 19.46
CA SER A 275 21.59 11.39 20.03
C SER A 275 20.68 12.01 18.97
N GLU A 276 21.21 12.31 17.79
CA GLU A 276 20.50 12.98 16.70
C GLU A 276 19.89 11.99 15.71
N GLY A 277 20.48 10.79 15.61
CA GLY A 277 19.98 9.65 14.86
C GLY A 277 20.11 9.76 13.35
N PHE A 278 19.30 8.99 12.63
CA PHE A 278 19.33 8.93 11.17
C PHE A 278 18.86 10.22 10.50
N ASN A 279 18.21 11.11 11.26
CA ASN A 279 17.79 12.44 10.79
C ASN A 279 18.96 13.35 10.36
N LYS A 280 20.21 13.00 10.71
CA LYS A 280 21.41 13.71 10.26
C LYS A 280 22.02 13.17 8.97
N TRP A 281 21.54 12.06 8.44
CA TRP A 281 22.20 11.41 7.33
C TRP A 281 21.96 12.12 5.99
N ALA A 282 23.04 12.49 5.30
CA ALA A 282 23.03 12.86 3.88
C ALA A 282 23.53 11.69 3.03
N SER A 283 22.87 11.46 1.90
CA SER A 283 23.27 10.48 0.89
C SER A 283 24.24 11.04 -0.15
N THR A 284 24.27 12.37 -0.31
CA THR A 284 25.17 13.05 -1.26
C THR A 284 25.85 14.27 -0.62
N PRO A 285 27.03 14.70 -1.14
CA PRO A 285 27.67 15.94 -0.70
C PRO A 285 26.79 17.18 -0.87
N GLN A 286 25.98 17.23 -1.93
CA GLN A 286 25.07 18.35 -2.22
C GLN A 286 24.01 18.51 -1.11
N GLU A 287 23.51 17.40 -0.58
CA GLU A 287 22.57 17.43 0.54
C GLU A 287 23.20 17.94 1.83
N ALA A 288 24.47 17.60 2.05
CA ALA A 288 25.22 18.07 3.22
C ALA A 288 25.65 19.54 3.12
N ALA A 289 25.57 20.16 1.94
CA ALA A 289 25.99 21.55 1.73
C ALA A 289 25.23 22.56 2.60
N GLY A 290 23.97 22.25 2.97
CA GLY A 290 23.18 23.06 3.90
C GLY A 290 23.62 22.97 5.37
N GLY A 291 24.64 22.19 5.70
CA GLY A 291 25.24 22.09 7.04
C GLY A 291 24.46 21.26 8.06
N TRP A 292 23.14 21.12 7.89
CA TRP A 292 22.27 20.33 8.76
C TRP A 292 22.55 18.83 8.67
N TYR A 293 22.64 18.30 7.44
CA TYR A 293 22.94 16.89 7.18
C TYR A 293 24.45 16.64 7.07
N LYS A 294 24.85 15.38 7.29
CA LYS A 294 26.24 14.90 7.31
C LYS A 294 26.35 13.61 6.50
N THR A 295 27.28 13.57 5.55
CA THR A 295 27.51 12.38 4.72
C THR A 295 28.10 11.21 5.50
N ASP A 296 28.65 11.45 6.68
CA ASP A 296 29.27 10.44 7.54
C ASP A 296 28.45 10.12 8.80
N ALA A 297 27.20 10.58 8.89
CA ALA A 297 26.33 10.27 10.02
C ALA A 297 25.88 8.79 10.06
N ALA A 298 25.92 8.10 8.93
CA ALA A 298 25.69 6.67 8.84
C ALA A 298 26.50 6.06 7.69
N GLU A 299 26.51 4.73 7.65
CA GLU A 299 27.18 3.94 6.63
C GLU A 299 26.16 3.10 5.84
N ALA A 300 26.23 3.13 4.51
CA ALA A 300 25.39 2.29 3.65
C ALA A 300 25.82 0.81 3.72
N PHE A 301 24.88 -0.11 3.50
CA PHE A 301 25.18 -1.51 3.20
C PHE A 301 25.59 -1.68 1.72
N SER A 302 25.83 -2.92 1.27
CA SER A 302 26.14 -3.21 -0.13
C SER A 302 25.03 -2.68 -1.06
N PHE A 303 25.38 -2.40 -2.32
CA PHE A 303 24.48 -1.83 -3.33
C PHE A 303 23.89 -0.45 -2.97
N ASN A 304 24.62 0.31 -2.13
CA ASN A 304 24.27 1.67 -1.67
C ASN A 304 22.89 1.73 -0.99
N THR A 305 22.60 0.73 -0.16
CA THR A 305 21.34 0.62 0.58
C THR A 305 21.46 1.19 1.98
N SER A 306 20.36 1.77 2.45
CA SER A 306 20.39 2.65 3.61
C SER A 306 20.13 1.90 4.89
N TYR A 307 19.07 1.10 4.84
CA TYR A 307 18.54 0.34 5.95
C TYR A 307 18.27 -1.07 5.46
N ALA A 308 18.69 -2.03 6.26
CA ALA A 308 18.20 -3.38 6.11
C ALA A 308 16.84 -3.47 6.81
N PHE A 309 15.86 -4.13 6.21
CA PHE A 309 14.52 -4.21 6.79
C PHE A 309 13.84 -5.54 6.51
N GLN A 310 12.94 -5.90 7.42
CA GLN A 310 11.98 -6.97 7.23
C GLN A 310 10.70 -6.62 7.99
N THR A 311 9.55 -6.85 7.36
CA THR A 311 8.24 -6.57 7.93
C THR A 311 7.37 -7.82 7.92
N PHE A 312 6.51 -7.94 8.92
CA PHE A 312 5.65 -9.09 9.14
C PHE A 312 4.28 -8.67 9.63
N VAL A 313 3.32 -9.56 9.43
CA VAL A 313 1.99 -9.50 10.01
C VAL A 313 1.67 -10.84 10.68
N ALA A 314 0.66 -10.86 11.55
CA ALA A 314 0.18 -12.09 12.21
C ALA A 314 -1.32 -12.33 11.89
N PRO A 315 -1.63 -12.91 10.72
CA PRO A 315 -3.01 -13.26 10.36
C PRO A 315 -3.60 -14.25 11.37
N ALA A 316 -4.79 -13.97 11.89
CA ALA A 316 -5.50 -14.93 12.72
C ALA A 316 -6.99 -14.67 12.87
N ALA A 317 -7.68 -15.71 13.35
CA ALA A 317 -9.04 -15.59 13.85
C ALA A 317 -9.10 -14.59 15.01
N GLN A 318 -10.21 -13.87 15.09
CA GLN A 318 -10.49 -12.98 16.20
C GLN A 318 -10.65 -13.78 17.50
N ALA A 319 -9.90 -13.44 18.55
CA ALA A 319 -10.17 -13.94 19.88
C ALA A 319 -11.44 -13.29 20.44
N ALA A 320 -12.36 -14.07 21.03
CA ALA A 320 -13.65 -13.56 21.50
C ALA A 320 -13.55 -12.51 22.63
N SER A 321 -12.53 -12.62 23.50
CA SER A 321 -12.36 -11.75 24.68
C SER A 321 -11.32 -10.63 24.51
N GLY A 322 -10.39 -10.76 23.55
CA GLY A 322 -9.25 -9.85 23.41
C GLY A 322 -9.49 -8.65 22.50
N PHE A 323 -8.41 -7.91 22.22
CA PHE A 323 -8.42 -6.84 21.22
C PHE A 323 -8.74 -7.36 19.81
N LEU A 324 -9.31 -6.48 18.97
CA LEU A 324 -9.59 -6.80 17.58
C LEU A 324 -8.26 -7.01 16.83
N ASN A 325 -8.03 -8.20 16.28
CA ASN A 325 -6.96 -8.40 15.30
C ASN A 325 -7.37 -7.71 14.00
N HIS A 326 -6.61 -6.70 13.59
CA HIS A 326 -6.89 -5.93 12.39
C HIS A 326 -6.53 -6.69 11.09
N VAL A 327 -5.65 -7.71 11.16
CA VAL A 327 -5.24 -8.54 10.00
C VAL A 327 -6.22 -9.71 9.80
N PRO A 328 -6.89 -9.83 8.64
CA PRO A 328 -7.77 -10.96 8.32
C PRO A 328 -7.04 -12.31 8.38
N GLN A 329 -7.72 -13.34 8.89
CA GLN A 329 -7.14 -14.68 9.09
C GLN A 329 -6.61 -15.33 7.82
N ASN A 330 -7.25 -15.06 6.68
CA ASN A 330 -6.91 -15.61 5.37
C ASN A 330 -5.90 -14.76 4.59
N TYR A 331 -5.30 -13.74 5.22
CA TYR A 331 -4.32 -12.90 4.53
C TYR A 331 -3.01 -13.66 4.26
N ASP A 332 -2.61 -13.67 2.99
CA ASP A 332 -1.35 -14.28 2.54
C ASP A 332 -0.59 -13.33 1.58
N PRO A 333 0.45 -12.64 2.07
CA PRO A 333 1.31 -11.79 1.25
C PRO A 333 2.35 -12.56 0.41
N SER A 334 2.38 -13.90 0.41
CA SER A 334 3.41 -14.70 -0.28
C SER A 334 3.45 -14.46 -1.80
N SER A 335 2.29 -14.16 -2.39
CA SER A 335 2.17 -13.79 -3.80
C SER A 335 2.89 -12.46 -4.12
N GLN A 336 3.12 -11.63 -3.10
CA GLN A 336 3.53 -10.24 -3.20
C GLN A 336 2.60 -9.48 -4.15
N GLN A 337 1.30 -9.60 -3.89
CA GLN A 337 0.23 -8.89 -4.56
C GLN A 337 -0.74 -8.36 -3.50
N ILE A 338 -1.33 -7.20 -3.81
CA ILE A 338 -2.32 -6.57 -2.93
C ILE A 338 -3.61 -7.38 -3.00
N SER A 339 -4.21 -7.71 -1.87
CA SER A 339 -5.31 -8.68 -1.81
C SER A 339 -6.49 -8.26 -0.95
N TRP A 340 -6.46 -7.08 -0.31
CA TRP A 340 -7.53 -6.62 0.56
C TRP A 340 -8.92 -6.63 -0.09
N GLY A 341 -9.01 -6.33 -1.40
CA GLY A 341 -10.28 -6.39 -2.12
C GLY A 341 -10.87 -7.79 -2.19
N ASP A 342 -10.03 -8.83 -2.19
CA ASP A 342 -10.44 -10.24 -2.30
C ASP A 342 -10.63 -10.93 -0.95
N ILE A 343 -9.79 -10.58 0.03
CA ILE A 343 -9.78 -11.24 1.35
C ILE A 343 -10.51 -10.46 2.43
N GLY A 344 -10.67 -9.14 2.26
CA GLY A 344 -11.35 -8.28 3.21
C GLY A 344 -12.83 -8.60 3.28
N GLU A 345 -13.42 -8.43 4.45
CA GLU A 345 -14.87 -8.43 4.62
C GLU A 345 -15.47 -7.08 4.20
N ASP A 346 -16.78 -7.05 3.97
CA ASP A 346 -17.48 -5.81 3.68
C ASP A 346 -17.57 -4.96 4.96
N ILE A 347 -17.25 -3.68 4.84
CA ILE A 347 -17.28 -2.72 5.93
C ILE A 347 -17.88 -1.41 5.44
N LYS A 348 -18.36 -0.59 6.37
CA LYS A 348 -18.93 0.71 6.07
C LYS A 348 -18.37 1.75 7.02
N LEU A 349 -17.81 2.82 6.45
CA LEU A 349 -17.43 3.99 7.23
C LEU A 349 -18.67 4.83 7.58
N PRO A 350 -18.71 5.49 8.75
CA PRO A 350 -19.78 6.40 9.13
C PRO A 350 -19.93 7.57 8.15
N LYS A 351 -21.09 8.22 8.16
CA LYS A 351 -21.34 9.41 7.32
C LYS A 351 -20.38 10.52 7.72
N GLY A 352 -19.75 11.17 6.74
CA GLY A 352 -18.76 12.24 6.99
C GLY A 352 -17.33 11.72 7.19
N HIS A 353 -17.10 10.41 7.02
CA HIS A 353 -15.78 9.83 6.90
C HIS A 353 -15.43 9.56 5.44
N PHE A 354 -14.17 9.81 5.09
CA PHE A 354 -13.67 9.72 3.72
C PHE A 354 -12.47 8.78 3.66
N TRP A 355 -12.56 7.79 2.80
CA TRP A 355 -11.45 6.96 2.34
C TRP A 355 -11.41 6.98 0.80
N GLY A 356 -10.29 7.47 0.26
CA GLY A 356 -9.96 7.44 -1.17
C GLY A 356 -9.12 6.21 -1.55
N SER A 357 -9.53 5.50 -2.61
CA SER A 357 -8.75 4.37 -3.16
C SER A 357 -9.05 4.13 -4.64
N SER A 358 -8.29 3.25 -5.29
CA SER A 358 -8.54 2.77 -6.66
C SER A 358 -9.58 1.65 -6.67
N TRP A 359 -10.36 1.55 -7.76
CA TRP A 359 -11.33 0.47 -7.97
C TRP A 359 -10.77 -0.70 -8.79
N TYR A 360 -9.70 -0.47 -9.55
CA TYR A 360 -9.10 -1.49 -10.40
C TYR A 360 -8.22 -2.44 -9.57
N PRO A 361 -8.28 -3.76 -9.81
CA PRO A 361 -9.07 -4.49 -10.81
C PRO A 361 -10.48 -4.91 -10.34
N TRP A 362 -10.80 -4.71 -9.07
CA TRP A 362 -11.93 -5.39 -8.41
C TRP A 362 -13.31 -4.93 -8.85
N GLY A 363 -13.41 -3.75 -9.46
CA GLY A 363 -14.68 -3.12 -9.82
C GLY A 363 -15.17 -2.12 -8.77
N VAL A 364 -15.89 -1.10 -9.23
CA VAL A 364 -16.42 -0.01 -8.38
C VAL A 364 -17.31 -0.53 -7.24
N GLU A 365 -18.23 -1.44 -7.55
CA GLU A 365 -19.16 -2.00 -6.57
C GLU A 365 -18.42 -2.72 -5.43
N LYS A 366 -17.45 -3.56 -5.79
CA LYS A 366 -16.68 -4.36 -4.83
C LYS A 366 -15.88 -3.47 -3.89
N VAL A 367 -15.16 -2.46 -4.40
CA VAL A 367 -14.37 -1.59 -3.51
C VAL A 367 -15.24 -0.73 -2.59
N PHE A 368 -16.41 -0.29 -3.04
CA PHE A 368 -17.36 0.41 -2.16
C PHE A 368 -17.97 -0.51 -1.10
N ALA A 369 -18.24 -1.77 -1.42
CA ALA A 369 -18.66 -2.77 -0.42
C ALA A 369 -17.57 -3.00 0.66
N LYS A 370 -16.29 -2.87 0.29
CA LYS A 370 -15.16 -2.90 1.21
C LYS A 370 -14.93 -1.60 1.98
N GLY A 371 -15.80 -0.60 1.84
CA GLY A 371 -15.76 0.63 2.64
C GLY A 371 -15.07 1.82 1.98
N VAL A 372 -14.53 1.69 0.76
CA VAL A 372 -14.06 2.85 0.00
C VAL A 372 -15.22 3.82 -0.18
N THR A 373 -14.95 5.12 -0.06
CA THR A 373 -16.01 6.14 -0.17
C THR A 373 -15.84 7.01 -1.41
N HIS A 374 -14.61 7.18 -1.88
CA HIS A 374 -14.26 8.05 -2.99
C HIS A 374 -13.23 7.36 -3.90
N LEU A 375 -13.39 7.51 -5.22
CA LEU A 375 -12.44 7.01 -6.22
C LEU A 375 -11.57 8.15 -6.77
N ALA A 376 -10.31 7.85 -7.04
CA ALA A 376 -9.38 8.81 -7.62
C ALA A 376 -9.79 9.16 -9.06
N HIS A 377 -9.83 10.45 -9.40
CA HIS A 377 -10.29 10.93 -10.71
C HIS A 377 -9.61 10.23 -11.88
N HIS A 378 -8.28 10.11 -11.86
CA HIS A 378 -7.53 9.48 -12.97
C HIS A 378 -7.83 7.99 -13.11
N SER A 379 -8.24 7.35 -12.02
CA SER A 379 -8.51 5.92 -12.02
C SER A 379 -9.91 5.61 -12.50
N LEU A 380 -10.84 6.58 -12.56
CA LEU A 380 -12.24 6.36 -12.94
C LEU A 380 -12.40 5.54 -14.23
N PRO A 381 -13.46 4.73 -14.34
CA PRO A 381 -13.72 3.86 -15.50
C PRO A 381 -14.16 4.66 -16.72
N TRP A 382 -13.22 5.40 -17.31
CA TRP A 382 -13.41 6.14 -18.56
C TRP A 382 -13.46 5.13 -19.71
N ASP A 383 -14.65 4.84 -20.23
CA ASP A 383 -14.85 3.93 -21.35
C ASP A 383 -15.66 4.61 -22.47
N ALA A 384 -15.07 4.61 -23.66
CA ALA A 384 -15.66 5.18 -24.87
C ALA A 384 -16.87 4.37 -25.38
N ALA A 385 -16.98 3.08 -25.04
CA ALA A 385 -18.09 2.23 -25.46
C ALA A 385 -19.37 2.45 -24.62
N THR A 386 -19.23 2.84 -23.35
CA THR A 386 -20.35 3.09 -22.40
C THR A 386 -20.61 4.57 -22.12
N SER A 387 -19.94 5.49 -22.84
CA SER A 387 -20.17 6.93 -22.79
C SER A 387 -19.86 7.62 -21.46
N ASP A 388 -18.74 7.36 -20.78
CA ASP A 388 -18.32 8.06 -19.53
C ASP A 388 -19.39 8.10 -18.41
N GLN A 389 -20.50 7.36 -18.53
CA GLN A 389 -21.71 7.66 -17.76
C GLN A 389 -21.52 7.28 -16.29
N LEU A 390 -20.93 6.12 -16.03
CA LEU A 390 -20.60 5.70 -14.66
C LEU A 390 -19.67 6.71 -13.98
N ALA A 391 -18.64 7.20 -14.67
CA ALA A 391 -17.74 8.21 -14.12
C ALA A 391 -18.49 9.53 -13.82
N LYS A 392 -19.40 9.96 -14.71
CA LYS A 392 -20.27 11.13 -14.50
C LYS A 392 -21.23 10.93 -13.32
N ASP A 393 -21.82 9.75 -13.19
CA ASP A 393 -22.74 9.42 -12.11
C ASP A 393 -22.03 9.41 -10.76
N LEU A 394 -20.82 8.84 -10.70
CA LEU A 394 -19.96 8.86 -9.51
C LEU A 394 -19.61 10.30 -9.11
N LYS A 395 -19.24 11.16 -10.06
CA LYS A 395 -18.98 12.58 -9.81
C LYS A 395 -20.22 13.32 -9.32
N ALA A 396 -21.36 13.12 -10.00
CA ALA A 396 -22.62 13.74 -9.63
C ALA A 396 -23.10 13.31 -8.23
N ALA A 397 -22.80 12.07 -7.83
CA ALA A 397 -23.06 11.55 -6.49
C ALA A 397 -22.02 11.97 -5.43
N GLY A 398 -20.97 12.71 -5.82
CA GLY A 398 -19.89 13.13 -4.94
C GLY A 398 -19.07 11.95 -4.42
N LYS A 399 -18.74 10.99 -5.27
CA LYS A 399 -17.99 9.76 -4.94
C LYS A 399 -16.57 9.78 -5.50
N THR A 400 -16.02 10.95 -5.77
CA THR A 400 -14.71 11.10 -6.43
C THR A 400 -13.86 12.18 -5.76
N PHE A 401 -12.55 12.06 -5.90
CA PHE A 401 -11.59 13.08 -5.50
C PHE A 401 -10.58 13.39 -6.62
N SER A 402 -10.06 14.61 -6.66
CA SER A 402 -9.30 15.17 -7.80
C SER A 402 -7.94 14.53 -8.07
N ASP A 403 -7.43 13.72 -7.13
CA ASP A 403 -6.16 13.00 -7.17
C ASP A 403 -4.91 13.89 -7.35
N TYR A 404 -4.47 14.49 -6.24
CA TYR A 404 -3.17 15.15 -6.07
C TYR A 404 -2.72 16.03 -7.25
N GLN A 405 -3.64 16.83 -7.79
CA GLN A 405 -3.36 17.59 -9.01
C GLN A 405 -2.21 18.56 -8.80
N ARG A 406 -1.21 18.47 -9.68
CA ARG A 406 -0.11 19.41 -9.70
C ARG A 406 -0.58 20.82 -10.00
N ILE A 407 -0.01 21.78 -9.30
CA ILE A 407 -0.37 23.19 -9.42
C ILE A 407 -0.30 23.73 -10.85
N GLU A 408 0.66 23.28 -11.65
CA GLU A 408 0.77 23.68 -13.06
C GLU A 408 -0.44 23.21 -13.87
N ALA A 409 -0.92 21.98 -13.63
CA ALA A 409 -2.10 21.45 -14.28
C ALA A 409 -3.38 22.18 -13.84
N VAL A 410 -3.47 22.55 -12.55
CA VAL A 410 -4.60 23.31 -12.00
C VAL A 410 -4.74 24.67 -12.69
N PHE A 411 -3.62 25.35 -12.93
CA PHE A 411 -3.57 26.71 -13.51
C PHE A 411 -3.16 26.74 -14.98
N GLY A 412 -3.16 25.59 -15.67
CA GLY A 412 -2.83 25.46 -17.10
C GLY A 412 -1.47 26.05 -17.48
N ARG A 413 -0.48 25.93 -16.60
CA ARG A 413 0.88 26.46 -16.80
C ARG A 413 1.83 25.38 -17.31
N THR A 414 2.84 25.82 -18.04
CA THR A 414 3.89 24.96 -18.60
C THR A 414 5.24 25.52 -18.22
N ASN A 415 6.18 24.63 -17.89
CA ASN A 415 7.55 24.99 -17.59
C ASN A 415 8.25 25.57 -18.82
N ASN A 416 8.69 26.83 -18.73
CA ASN A 416 9.46 27.50 -19.80
C ASN A 416 10.96 27.17 -19.78
N GLY A 417 11.44 26.38 -18.81
CA GLY A 417 12.83 25.93 -18.67
C GLY A 417 13.76 26.89 -17.93
N SER A 418 13.27 28.04 -17.45
CA SER A 418 14.08 28.99 -16.67
C SER A 418 14.60 28.33 -15.38
N PRO A 419 15.92 28.36 -15.12
CA PRO A 419 16.47 27.91 -13.85
C PRO A 419 16.36 28.97 -12.74
N GLU A 420 15.93 30.20 -13.07
CA GLU A 420 15.86 31.30 -12.12
C GLU A 420 14.69 31.15 -11.13
N LEU A 421 14.97 31.50 -9.87
CA LEU A 421 13.98 31.64 -8.81
C LEU A 421 13.76 33.11 -8.47
N TRP A 422 12.58 33.45 -7.97
CA TRP A 422 12.29 34.72 -7.32
C TRP A 422 12.90 34.75 -5.91
N PRO A 423 12.98 35.92 -5.24
CA PRO A 423 13.56 36.03 -3.89
C PRO A 423 12.89 35.16 -2.83
N ASN A 424 11.63 34.78 -3.02
CA ASN A 424 10.89 33.89 -2.14
C ASN A 424 11.05 32.39 -2.50
N GLY A 425 11.91 32.05 -3.45
CA GLY A 425 12.16 30.68 -3.90
C GLY A 425 11.17 30.15 -4.94
N THR A 426 10.21 30.95 -5.41
CA THR A 426 9.24 30.53 -6.43
C THR A 426 9.85 30.51 -7.83
N SER A 427 9.42 29.58 -8.67
CA SER A 427 10.00 29.39 -9.99
C SER A 427 9.55 30.46 -10.99
N LYS A 428 10.50 31.20 -11.57
CA LYS A 428 10.23 32.06 -12.74
C LYS A 428 9.84 31.26 -13.99
N ALA A 429 10.05 29.94 -13.94
CA ALA A 429 9.76 29.07 -15.07
C ALA A 429 8.27 28.80 -15.27
N ILE A 430 7.48 28.99 -14.21
CA ILE A 430 6.06 28.67 -14.15
C ILE A 430 5.24 29.94 -13.93
N TRP A 431 5.68 30.80 -13.02
CA TRP A 431 4.87 31.88 -12.49
C TRP A 431 5.17 33.24 -13.15
N PRO A 432 4.14 34.02 -13.51
CA PRO A 432 4.34 35.33 -14.14
C PRO A 432 4.88 36.38 -13.16
N THR A 433 4.69 36.18 -11.85
CA THR A 433 5.20 37.04 -10.78
C THR A 433 5.64 36.20 -9.57
N ALA A 434 6.36 36.80 -8.61
CA ALA A 434 6.72 36.15 -7.35
C ALA A 434 5.49 35.78 -6.49
N ASP A 435 4.37 36.49 -6.68
CA ASP A 435 3.08 36.28 -6.00
C ASP A 435 2.16 35.34 -6.79
N GLY A 436 2.69 34.67 -7.82
CA GLY A 436 1.92 33.76 -8.66
C GLY A 436 1.03 34.51 -9.66
N LEU A 437 -0.24 34.14 -9.73
CA LEU A 437 -1.20 34.75 -10.67
C LEU A 437 -1.80 36.07 -10.16
N PRO A 438 -2.09 37.03 -11.06
CA PRO A 438 -2.96 38.16 -10.74
C PRO A 438 -4.30 37.69 -10.16
N ALA A 439 -4.85 38.43 -9.20
CA ALA A 439 -6.03 38.02 -8.43
C ALA A 439 -7.26 37.68 -9.30
N ASP A 440 -7.50 38.45 -10.36
CA ASP A 440 -8.66 38.20 -11.25
C ASP A 440 -8.46 36.96 -12.11
N GLU A 441 -7.23 36.68 -12.53
CA GLU A 441 -6.91 35.43 -13.23
C GLU A 441 -7.04 34.23 -12.28
N ALA A 442 -6.56 34.36 -11.04
CA ALA A 442 -6.71 33.32 -10.01
C ALA A 442 -8.20 33.01 -9.74
N ARG A 443 -9.07 34.02 -9.65
CA ARG A 443 -10.53 33.83 -9.55
C ARG A 443 -11.11 33.09 -10.75
N GLU A 444 -10.69 33.44 -11.96
CA GLU A 444 -11.14 32.79 -13.17
C GLU A 444 -10.77 31.29 -13.19
N TRP A 445 -9.56 30.96 -12.71
CA TRP A 445 -9.10 29.57 -12.63
C TRP A 445 -9.89 28.70 -11.66
N ALA A 446 -10.47 29.26 -10.61
CA ALA A 446 -11.38 28.53 -9.71
C ALA A 446 -12.58 27.92 -10.45
N TRP A 447 -13.01 28.55 -11.55
CA TRP A 447 -14.10 28.07 -12.41
C TRP A 447 -13.63 27.23 -13.60
N LYS A 448 -12.40 27.43 -14.08
CA LYS A 448 -11.85 26.69 -15.23
C LYS A 448 -11.28 25.33 -14.88
N THR A 449 -10.74 25.17 -13.68
CA THR A 449 -10.02 23.94 -13.32
C THR A 449 -10.92 22.70 -13.32
N GLY A 450 -10.42 21.61 -13.90
CA GLY A 450 -11.16 20.35 -14.09
C GLY A 450 -11.29 19.49 -12.83
N GLY A 451 -10.35 19.59 -11.89
CA GLY A 451 -10.41 18.89 -10.59
C GLY A 451 -11.57 19.31 -9.71
N ALA A 452 -12.15 20.49 -9.97
CA ALA A 452 -13.27 21.04 -9.20
C ALA A 452 -14.64 20.46 -9.63
N SER A 453 -14.60 19.32 -10.32
CA SER A 453 -15.77 18.47 -10.58
C SER A 453 -15.89 17.31 -9.59
N ASP A 454 -14.90 17.13 -8.71
CA ASP A 454 -14.84 16.07 -7.71
C ASP A 454 -15.24 16.63 -6.34
N ALA A 455 -15.96 15.85 -5.53
CA ALA A 455 -16.44 16.31 -4.21
C ALA A 455 -15.30 16.58 -3.23
N ILE A 456 -14.14 15.95 -3.43
CA ILE A 456 -12.95 16.22 -2.64
C ILE A 456 -11.87 16.79 -3.57
N TRP A 457 -11.56 18.06 -3.37
CA TRP A 457 -10.40 18.71 -3.95
C TRP A 457 -9.17 18.42 -3.09
N LEU A 458 -8.24 17.64 -3.64
CA LEU A 458 -6.94 17.33 -3.07
C LEU A 458 -5.87 17.57 -4.14
N SER A 459 -5.00 18.55 -3.90
CA SER A 459 -3.98 19.01 -4.86
C SER A 459 -2.56 18.96 -4.28
N GLU A 460 -1.57 19.06 -5.16
CA GLU A 460 -0.16 19.29 -4.88
C GLU A 460 0.16 20.76 -5.25
N MET A 461 -0.14 21.68 -4.33
CA MET A 461 -0.02 23.13 -4.57
C MET A 461 1.35 23.70 -4.20
N SER A 462 2.07 22.97 -3.34
CA SER A 462 3.30 23.46 -2.72
C SER A 462 4.41 22.42 -2.88
N GLU A 463 4.68 21.98 -4.11
CA GLU A 463 5.79 21.08 -4.43
C GLU A 463 6.31 21.29 -5.87
N ASN A 464 7.48 20.71 -6.15
CA ASN A 464 8.11 20.62 -7.47
C ASN A 464 8.42 22.00 -8.10
N VAL A 465 8.69 22.02 -9.40
CA VAL A 465 9.06 23.23 -10.14
C VAL A 465 7.94 24.27 -10.17
N GLY A 466 6.69 23.86 -10.00
CA GLY A 466 5.53 24.73 -9.87
C GLY A 466 5.26 25.25 -8.48
N TRP A 467 6.06 24.91 -7.46
CA TRP A 467 5.82 25.33 -6.08
C TRP A 467 5.47 26.83 -5.96
N GLN A 468 4.42 27.12 -5.19
CA GLN A 468 4.04 28.46 -4.77
C GLN A 468 3.72 28.46 -3.27
N PRO A 469 4.23 29.41 -2.47
CA PRO A 469 4.01 29.40 -1.02
C PRO A 469 2.53 29.58 -0.68
N GLY A 470 2.06 28.88 0.35
CA GLY A 470 0.67 28.96 0.81
C GLY A 470 0.22 30.38 1.21
N TRP A 471 1.15 31.27 1.57
CA TRP A 471 0.87 32.68 1.87
C TRP A 471 0.74 33.58 0.62
N SER A 472 0.85 33.03 -0.58
CA SER A 472 0.73 33.78 -1.83
C SER A 472 -0.64 34.47 -1.98
N PRO A 473 -0.69 35.78 -2.34
CA PRO A 473 -1.94 36.51 -2.56
C PRO A 473 -2.90 35.86 -3.55
N MET A 474 -2.41 35.11 -4.54
CA MET A 474 -3.26 34.41 -5.51
C MET A 474 -4.25 33.44 -4.83
N PHE A 475 -3.85 32.80 -3.72
CA PHE A 475 -4.68 31.86 -2.99
C PHE A 475 -5.84 32.55 -2.25
N SER A 476 -5.62 33.79 -1.79
CA SER A 476 -6.68 34.64 -1.22
C SER A 476 -7.77 34.98 -2.25
N ALA A 477 -7.44 34.94 -3.54
CA ALA A 477 -8.40 35.16 -4.62
C ALA A 477 -9.03 33.85 -5.12
N PHE A 478 -8.22 32.78 -5.22
CA PHE A 478 -8.64 31.48 -5.74
C PHE A 478 -9.58 30.72 -4.80
N TYR A 479 -9.20 30.49 -3.53
CA TYR A 479 -9.95 29.59 -2.65
C TYR A 479 -11.34 30.07 -2.26
N PRO A 480 -11.58 31.37 -1.96
CA PRO A 480 -12.94 31.84 -1.71
C PRO A 480 -13.86 31.62 -2.92
N GLU A 481 -13.34 31.79 -4.13
CA GLU A 481 -14.10 31.59 -5.35
C GLU A 481 -14.32 30.09 -5.65
N LEU A 482 -13.31 29.26 -5.40
CA LEU A 482 -13.44 27.80 -5.47
C LEU A 482 -14.49 27.30 -4.49
N ARG A 483 -14.51 27.83 -3.26
CA ARG A 483 -15.50 27.47 -2.25
C ARG A 483 -16.92 27.78 -2.70
N LYS A 484 -17.18 28.95 -3.31
CA LYS A 484 -18.50 29.26 -3.89
C LYS A 484 -18.93 28.23 -4.93
N ARG A 485 -18.01 27.82 -5.81
CA ARG A 485 -18.28 26.76 -6.81
C ARG A 485 -18.66 25.44 -6.14
N TYR A 486 -17.98 25.06 -5.07
CA TYR A 486 -18.27 23.84 -4.32
C TYR A 486 -19.61 23.91 -3.57
N GLU A 487 -19.91 25.05 -2.96
CA GLU A 487 -21.21 25.32 -2.32
C GLU A 487 -22.36 25.17 -3.32
N GLN A 488 -22.18 25.69 -4.54
CA GLN A 488 -23.14 25.55 -5.63
C GLN A 488 -23.27 24.11 -6.15
N ASN A 489 -22.15 23.40 -6.33
CA ASN A 489 -22.14 22.10 -7.01
C ASN A 489 -22.48 20.92 -6.09
N PHE A 490 -22.14 21.01 -4.81
CA PHE A 490 -22.24 19.91 -3.85
C PHE A 490 -23.10 20.27 -2.63
N ALA A 491 -22.80 21.36 -1.93
CA ALA A 491 -23.50 21.69 -0.69
C ALA A 491 -25.01 21.93 -0.90
N SER A 492 -25.37 22.63 -1.99
CA SER A 492 -26.76 22.87 -2.38
C SER A 492 -27.57 21.58 -2.61
N LYS A 493 -26.89 20.46 -2.85
CA LYS A 493 -27.47 19.11 -3.06
C LYS A 493 -27.36 18.23 -1.82
N GLY A 494 -26.84 18.75 -0.70
CA GLY A 494 -26.57 17.98 0.52
C GLY A 494 -25.41 16.98 0.39
N ILE A 495 -24.52 17.17 -0.58
CA ILE A 495 -23.32 16.35 -0.77
C ILE A 495 -22.17 16.97 0.04
N PRO A 496 -21.58 16.26 1.01
CA PRO A 496 -20.38 16.71 1.70
C PRO A 496 -19.23 16.89 0.71
N TYR A 497 -18.41 17.92 0.91
CA TYR A 497 -17.27 18.20 0.06
C TYR A 497 -16.09 18.68 0.88
N GLU A 498 -14.89 18.53 0.34
CA GLU A 498 -13.67 19.02 0.98
C GLU A 498 -12.78 19.77 0.00
N ILE A 499 -12.15 20.84 0.48
CA ILE A 499 -11.13 21.61 -0.21
C ILE A 499 -9.85 21.55 0.60
N ILE A 500 -8.83 20.90 0.04
CA ILE A 500 -7.54 20.65 0.66
C ILE A 500 -6.46 21.32 -0.19
N HIS A 501 -5.73 22.27 0.38
CA HIS A 501 -4.69 23.02 -0.35
C HIS A 501 -3.60 22.10 -0.87
N ASN A 502 -3.02 21.31 0.02
CA ASN A 502 -1.90 20.45 -0.26
C ASN A 502 -2.05 19.14 0.50
N TYR A 503 -1.46 18.06 -0.02
CA TYR A 503 -1.55 16.75 0.61
C TYR A 503 -0.63 16.61 1.85
N PHE A 504 0.06 17.68 2.21
CA PHE A 504 0.75 17.84 3.47
C PHE A 504 0.61 19.26 3.98
N TRP A 505 0.53 19.39 5.31
CA TRP A 505 0.64 20.64 6.02
C TRP A 505 2.08 21.16 5.95
N GLN A 506 2.26 22.43 5.59
CA GLN A 506 3.53 23.17 5.71
C GLN A 506 3.41 24.22 6.81
N GLY A 507 4.33 24.23 7.78
CA GLY A 507 4.47 25.31 8.77
C GLY A 507 3.42 25.31 9.87
N GLY A 508 3.76 24.89 11.09
CA GLY A 508 2.79 24.82 12.19
C GLY A 508 3.36 24.19 13.44
N GLU A 509 2.46 23.85 14.36
CA GLU A 509 2.83 23.33 15.67
C GLU A 509 3.17 21.84 15.61
N SER A 510 4.32 21.48 16.18
CA SER A 510 4.80 20.10 16.26
C SER A 510 5.35 19.82 17.64
N LEU A 511 4.94 18.72 18.29
CA LEU A 511 5.39 18.35 19.64
C LEU A 511 6.91 18.13 19.71
N ASN A 512 7.55 17.91 18.55
CA ASN A 512 8.99 17.75 18.40
C ASN A 512 9.77 19.08 18.38
N SER A 513 9.12 20.25 18.32
CA SER A 513 9.79 21.56 18.16
C SER A 513 10.48 22.13 19.42
N GLY A 514 10.75 21.29 20.43
CA GLY A 514 11.47 21.68 21.65
C GLY A 514 10.70 22.59 22.63
N ARG A 515 9.45 22.98 22.33
CA ARG A 515 8.60 23.73 23.28
C ARG A 515 8.14 22.86 24.46
N SER A 516 7.76 23.52 25.57
CA SER A 516 7.24 22.88 26.78
C SER A 516 5.87 22.24 26.58
N ALA A 517 5.46 21.36 27.50
CA ALA A 517 4.13 20.77 27.47
C ALA A 517 3.03 21.85 27.64
N GLU A 518 3.25 22.79 28.56
CA GLU A 518 2.31 23.88 28.88
C GLU A 518 2.02 24.75 27.65
N TYR A 519 3.05 25.02 26.83
CA TYR A 519 2.87 25.76 25.58
C TYR A 519 1.85 25.08 24.65
N TYR A 520 1.98 23.77 24.40
CA TYR A 520 1.06 23.07 23.50
C TYR A 520 -0.33 22.92 24.08
N LYS A 521 -0.43 22.71 25.39
CA LYS A 521 -1.72 22.69 26.10
C LYS A 521 -2.43 24.05 25.97
N ASP A 522 -1.70 25.15 26.11
CA ASP A 522 -2.23 26.51 25.99
C ASP A 522 -2.86 26.80 24.62
N LEU A 523 -2.39 26.16 23.54
CA LEU A 523 -3.02 26.28 22.21
C LEU A 523 -4.51 25.89 22.23
N PHE A 524 -4.89 24.87 22.97
CA PHE A 524 -6.28 24.38 23.02
C PHE A 524 -7.21 25.23 23.88
N ARG A 525 -6.65 26.22 24.59
CA ARG A 525 -7.36 27.19 25.44
C ARG A 525 -7.59 28.53 24.74
N LYS A 526 -7.01 28.71 23.55
CA LYS A 526 -7.12 29.92 22.73
C LYS A 526 -8.18 29.78 21.66
N ASP A 527 -8.83 30.88 21.33
CA ASP A 527 -9.69 30.95 20.15
C ASP A 527 -8.83 30.90 18.86
N PRO A 528 -9.40 30.49 17.71
CA PRO A 528 -8.66 30.35 16.46
C PRO A 528 -7.86 31.60 16.05
N GLU A 529 -8.38 32.79 16.34
CA GLU A 529 -7.75 34.09 16.05
C GLU A 529 -6.49 34.36 16.88
N ASP A 530 -6.38 33.74 18.07
CA ASP A 530 -5.27 33.92 19.02
C ASP A 530 -4.19 32.84 18.90
N LEU A 531 -4.39 31.85 18.02
CA LEU A 531 -3.40 30.82 17.73
C LEU A 531 -2.19 31.40 16.98
N PRO A 532 -1.02 30.73 17.05
CA PRO A 532 0.12 31.05 16.19
C PRO A 532 -0.32 31.13 14.72
N ARG A 533 -0.05 32.28 14.09
CA ARG A 533 -0.54 32.57 12.74
C ARG A 533 0.04 31.58 11.72
N THR A 534 -0.83 31.00 10.92
CA THR A 534 -0.52 30.13 9.78
C THR A 534 -1.19 30.66 8.52
N GLU A 535 -0.93 30.01 7.39
CA GLU A 535 -1.62 30.25 6.13
C GLU A 535 -3.13 29.93 6.19
N PHE A 536 -3.55 29.15 7.19
CA PHE A 536 -4.94 28.76 7.47
C PHE A 536 -5.61 29.62 8.54
N SER A 537 -4.91 30.54 9.20
CA SER A 537 -5.54 31.41 10.21
C SER A 537 -6.66 32.27 9.61
N PRO A 538 -7.64 32.74 10.41
CA PRO A 538 -8.68 33.66 9.94
C PRO A 538 -8.10 34.84 9.15
N GLY A 539 -8.60 35.05 7.93
CA GLY A 539 -8.13 36.10 7.01
C GLY A 539 -6.82 35.81 6.27
N ALA A 540 -6.18 34.66 6.50
CA ALA A 540 -5.00 34.24 5.75
C ALA A 540 -5.38 33.62 4.39
N PRO A 541 -4.43 33.47 3.44
CA PRO A 541 -4.74 33.09 2.06
C PRO A 541 -5.39 31.70 1.87
N LEU A 542 -5.20 30.77 2.81
CA LEU A 542 -5.82 29.45 2.77
C LEU A 542 -7.04 29.35 3.68
N SER A 543 -7.50 30.46 4.29
CA SER A 543 -8.61 30.43 5.25
C SER A 543 -9.94 29.89 4.69
N ALA A 544 -10.11 29.93 3.37
CA ALA A 544 -11.30 29.44 2.67
C ALA A 544 -11.27 27.94 2.32
N THR A 545 -10.20 27.19 2.62
CA THR A 545 -10.22 25.73 2.56
C THR A 545 -11.18 25.15 3.61
N THR A 546 -11.49 23.86 3.54
CA THR A 546 -12.40 23.22 4.52
C THR A 546 -11.71 22.14 5.35
N MET A 547 -10.64 21.57 4.83
CA MET A 547 -9.89 20.52 5.49
C MET A 547 -8.40 20.76 5.40
N ILE A 548 -7.69 20.36 6.46
CA ILE A 548 -6.23 20.27 6.46
C ILE A 548 -5.82 18.82 6.71
N VAL A 549 -4.80 18.38 5.98
CA VAL A 549 -4.31 17.00 6.05
C VAL A 549 -2.86 16.97 6.48
N GLU A 550 -2.52 15.94 7.25
CA GLU A 550 -1.15 15.65 7.68
C GLU A 550 -0.56 14.52 6.82
N ALA A 551 0.69 14.71 6.37
CA ALA A 551 1.42 13.68 5.66
C ALA A 551 2.14 12.72 6.61
N VAL A 552 1.92 11.42 6.42
CA VAL A 552 2.58 10.36 7.21
C VAL A 552 3.56 9.62 6.33
N TYR A 553 4.78 10.14 6.22
CA TYR A 553 5.94 9.47 5.60
C TYR A 553 7.25 10.30 5.61
N LEU A 554 7.20 11.61 5.85
CA LEU A 554 8.36 12.51 5.77
C LEU A 554 9.51 12.27 6.79
N PRO A 555 9.25 11.86 8.05
CA PRO A 555 10.33 11.76 9.04
C PRO A 555 11.31 10.61 8.80
N ALA A 556 12.53 10.76 9.30
CA ALA A 556 13.49 9.67 9.43
C ALA A 556 12.92 8.51 10.27
N PRO A 557 13.41 7.26 10.12
CA PRO A 557 12.75 6.09 10.69
C PRO A 557 12.65 6.11 12.22
N ASP A 558 13.61 6.72 12.90
CA ASP A 558 13.67 6.89 14.35
C ASP A 558 12.74 8.00 14.87
N LEU A 559 12.42 9.00 14.04
CA LEU A 559 11.40 10.00 14.33
C LEU A 559 9.99 9.49 14.01
N ALA A 560 9.85 8.65 12.98
CA ALA A 560 8.57 8.10 12.53
C ALA A 560 7.84 7.28 13.62
N MET A 561 8.57 6.71 14.59
CA MET A 561 7.94 5.99 15.72
C MET A 561 7.03 6.90 16.57
N ARG A 562 7.33 8.20 16.61
CA ARG A 562 6.56 9.22 17.35
C ARG A 562 5.36 9.74 16.57
N GLN A 563 5.30 9.43 15.26
CA GLN A 563 4.34 10.01 14.33
C GLN A 563 2.88 9.76 14.71
N PRO A 564 2.44 8.59 15.22
CA PRO A 564 1.02 8.41 15.53
C PRO A 564 0.48 9.38 16.61
N THR A 565 1.25 9.62 17.66
CA THR A 565 0.83 10.52 18.75
C THR A 565 0.91 11.99 18.32
N GLU A 566 1.97 12.36 17.59
CA GLU A 566 2.09 13.68 16.93
C GLU A 566 0.92 13.94 15.98
N LEU A 567 0.55 12.94 15.17
CA LEU A 567 -0.57 13.02 14.24
C LEU A 567 -1.88 13.26 14.98
N ALA A 568 -2.18 12.48 16.01
CA ALA A 568 -3.40 12.68 16.80
C ALA A 568 -3.49 14.11 17.35
N PHE A 569 -2.38 14.65 17.86
CA PHE A 569 -2.29 16.03 18.31
C PHE A 569 -2.56 17.03 17.17
N ARG A 570 -1.94 16.83 16.00
CA ARG A 570 -2.14 17.72 14.85
C ARG A 570 -3.58 17.71 14.34
N LEU A 571 -4.21 16.54 14.26
CA LEU A 571 -5.61 16.44 13.83
C LEU A 571 -6.56 17.19 14.79
N GLU A 572 -6.31 17.12 16.10
CA GLU A 572 -7.04 17.94 17.09
C GLU A 572 -6.70 19.43 16.96
N TYR A 573 -5.45 19.78 16.68
CA TYR A 573 -5.04 21.17 16.43
C TYR A 573 -5.75 21.76 15.19
N PHE A 574 -5.93 20.98 14.13
CA PHE A 574 -6.62 21.43 12.92
C PHE A 574 -8.11 21.71 13.21
N LYS A 575 -8.73 20.86 14.03
CA LYS A 575 -10.08 21.08 14.54
C LYS A 575 -10.16 22.31 15.45
N GLN A 576 -9.15 22.55 16.28
CA GLN A 576 -9.07 23.75 17.12
C GLN A 576 -9.03 25.04 16.29
N MET A 577 -8.45 24.99 15.08
CA MET A 577 -8.49 26.11 14.12
C MET A 577 -9.81 26.22 13.34
N GLY A 578 -10.74 25.28 13.50
CA GLY A 578 -12.04 25.29 12.81
C GLY A 578 -12.09 24.50 11.49
N TYR A 579 -11.12 23.62 11.23
CA TYR A 579 -11.07 22.80 10.01
C TYR A 579 -11.47 21.35 10.26
N HIS A 580 -11.95 20.68 9.22
CA HIS A 580 -11.91 19.23 9.19
C HIS A 580 -10.45 18.75 9.08
N ALA A 581 -10.19 17.54 9.53
CA ALA A 581 -8.83 17.00 9.60
C ALA A 581 -8.73 15.66 8.88
N GLY A 582 -7.60 15.40 8.24
CA GLY A 582 -7.37 14.14 7.53
C GLY A 582 -5.92 13.73 7.46
N VAL A 583 -5.69 12.56 6.90
CA VAL A 583 -4.37 11.97 6.73
C VAL A 583 -4.14 11.68 5.26
N VAL A 584 -2.99 12.09 4.77
CA VAL A 584 -2.42 11.55 3.54
C VAL A 584 -1.24 10.69 3.94
N LEU A 585 -1.26 9.42 3.58
CA LEU A 585 -0.22 8.47 3.98
C LEU A 585 0.48 7.92 2.75
N PHE A 586 1.79 7.74 2.85
CA PHE A 586 2.53 6.92 1.91
C PHE A 586 3.12 5.73 2.66
N GLY A 587 2.91 4.51 2.17
CA GLY A 587 3.40 3.29 2.81
C GLY A 587 4.92 3.13 2.86
N GLN A 588 5.65 4.15 2.39
CA GLN A 588 7.10 4.22 2.35
C GLN A 588 7.53 5.57 2.91
N GLY A 589 8.62 5.60 3.69
CA GLY A 589 9.10 6.86 4.22
C GLY A 589 10.05 7.60 3.28
N GLU A 590 9.95 8.92 3.26
CA GLU A 590 10.80 9.81 2.48
C GLU A 590 12.07 10.18 3.25
N THR A 591 12.91 9.18 3.48
CA THR A 591 14.27 9.39 3.98
C THR A 591 15.28 8.74 3.04
N ARG A 592 16.53 9.13 3.20
CA ARG A 592 17.63 8.85 2.28
C ARG A 592 18.61 7.85 2.90
N PRO A 593 19.46 7.20 2.09
CA PRO A 593 19.26 6.87 0.66
C PRO A 593 18.09 5.89 0.36
N ASN A 594 17.93 5.51 -0.91
CA ASN A 594 16.98 4.46 -1.34
C ASN A 594 17.34 3.07 -0.76
N ASN A 595 16.36 2.18 -0.70
CA ASN A 595 16.46 0.79 -0.23
C ASN A 595 16.11 -0.16 -1.36
N ARG A 596 16.19 -1.47 -1.09
CA ARG A 596 15.98 -2.52 -2.07
C ARG A 596 14.89 -3.46 -1.58
N TYR A 597 13.78 -3.56 -2.30
CA TYR A 597 12.67 -4.46 -1.99
C TYR A 597 12.83 -5.76 -2.73
N LYS A 598 12.82 -6.88 -2.00
CA LYS A 598 12.91 -8.21 -2.57
C LYS A 598 11.61 -8.59 -3.26
N ILE A 599 11.67 -8.83 -4.57
CA ILE A 599 10.59 -9.35 -5.38
C ILE A 599 11.00 -10.71 -5.93
N ASN A 600 10.25 -11.74 -5.55
CA ASN A 600 10.54 -13.12 -5.92
C ASN A 600 9.88 -13.46 -7.26
N PHE A 601 10.68 -14.02 -8.16
CA PHE A 601 10.26 -14.69 -9.39
C PHE A 601 10.70 -16.15 -9.35
N SER A 602 10.16 -16.98 -10.25
CA SER A 602 10.56 -18.38 -10.37
C SER A 602 11.99 -18.55 -10.90
N ASP A 603 12.48 -17.60 -11.69
CA ASP A 603 13.78 -17.59 -12.37
C ASP A 603 14.84 -16.71 -11.68
N GLY A 604 14.51 -16.11 -10.53
CA GLY A 604 15.44 -15.26 -9.79
C GLY A 604 14.76 -14.29 -8.83
N THR A 605 15.53 -13.32 -8.33
CA THR A 605 15.07 -12.30 -7.39
C THR A 605 15.41 -10.92 -7.92
N TYR A 606 14.42 -10.03 -7.95
CA TYR A 606 14.62 -8.63 -8.30
C TYR A 606 14.56 -7.77 -7.03
N TYR A 607 15.59 -6.98 -6.82
CA TYR A 607 15.68 -6.01 -5.73
C TYR A 607 15.35 -4.62 -6.25
N LYS A 608 14.06 -4.26 -6.24
CA LYS A 608 13.58 -2.95 -6.70
C LYS A 608 14.11 -1.86 -5.78
N ALA A 609 14.76 -0.85 -6.34
CA ALA A 609 15.15 0.33 -5.58
C ALA A 609 13.90 1.17 -5.26
N ASP A 610 13.73 1.52 -3.99
CA ASP A 610 12.61 2.34 -3.53
C ASP A 610 12.84 2.94 -2.13
N LYS A 611 11.96 3.83 -1.69
CA LYS A 611 11.94 4.40 -0.33
C LYS A 611 11.74 3.31 0.74
N PHE A 612 12.32 3.43 1.95
CA PHE A 612 12.17 2.41 3.00
C PHE A 612 10.70 2.19 3.41
N PRO A 613 10.30 1.00 3.90
CA PRO A 613 8.90 0.78 4.24
C PRO A 613 8.53 1.50 5.55
N LEU A 614 7.34 2.09 5.58
CA LEU A 614 6.76 2.57 6.81
C LEU A 614 6.55 1.39 7.79
N ASP A 615 6.65 1.66 9.09
CA ASP A 615 6.29 0.67 10.10
C ASP A 615 4.81 0.27 9.92
N PRO A 616 4.48 -1.02 9.77
CA PRO A 616 3.08 -1.44 9.65
C PRO A 616 2.21 -0.98 10.83
N ASN A 617 2.76 -0.92 12.05
CA ASN A 617 2.02 -0.41 13.21
C ASN A 617 1.79 1.11 13.10
N VAL A 618 2.78 1.87 12.65
CA VAL A 618 2.60 3.32 12.40
C VAL A 618 1.62 3.56 11.28
N HIS A 619 1.65 2.76 10.21
CA HIS A 619 0.71 2.83 9.09
C HIS A 619 -0.72 2.64 9.58
N ILE A 620 -0.98 1.53 10.28
CA ILE A 620 -2.31 1.20 10.78
C ILE A 620 -2.78 2.22 11.83
N ALA A 621 -1.91 2.59 12.77
CA ALA A 621 -2.22 3.58 13.79
C ALA A 621 -2.58 4.94 13.21
N SER A 622 -1.83 5.38 12.19
CA SER A 622 -2.03 6.69 11.60
C SER A 622 -3.36 6.80 10.86
N LEU A 623 -3.75 5.77 10.12
CA LEU A 623 -5.05 5.77 9.43
C LEU A 623 -6.21 5.55 10.39
N PHE A 624 -6.04 4.71 11.43
CA PHE A 624 -7.01 4.59 12.50
C PHE A 624 -7.25 5.93 13.20
N PHE A 625 -6.18 6.66 13.55
CA PHE A 625 -6.28 8.01 14.10
C PHE A 625 -6.79 9.04 13.10
N GLY A 626 -6.58 8.85 11.80
CA GLY A 626 -7.19 9.64 10.74
C GLY A 626 -8.72 9.63 10.76
N HIS A 627 -9.35 8.64 11.39
CA HIS A 627 -10.80 8.60 11.61
C HIS A 627 -11.22 8.80 13.07
N VAL A 628 -10.39 8.44 14.06
CA VAL A 628 -10.70 8.79 15.45
C VAL A 628 -10.57 10.30 15.64
N TYR A 629 -9.43 10.88 15.31
CA TYR A 629 -9.14 12.30 15.50
C TYR A 629 -9.45 13.13 14.27
N GLY A 630 -9.54 12.52 13.08
CA GLY A 630 -9.93 13.18 11.84
C GLY A 630 -11.20 12.61 11.21
N ASN A 631 -11.37 12.89 9.92
CA ASN A 631 -12.49 12.48 9.09
C ASN A 631 -12.04 11.82 7.80
N ALA A 632 -10.78 11.99 7.37
CA ALA A 632 -10.34 11.56 6.05
C ALA A 632 -9.01 10.81 6.05
N THR A 633 -8.89 9.87 5.12
CA THR A 633 -7.69 9.09 4.83
C THR A 633 -7.52 8.95 3.31
N PHE A 634 -6.34 9.29 2.81
CA PHE A 634 -5.96 9.10 1.42
C PHE A 634 -4.59 8.44 1.39
N GLU A 635 -4.47 7.35 0.64
CA GLU A 635 -3.18 6.72 0.42
C GLU A 635 -2.55 7.29 -0.85
N TRP A 636 -1.35 7.85 -0.71
CA TRP A 636 -0.49 8.19 -1.82
C TRP A 636 0.23 6.94 -2.30
N GLY A 637 0.23 6.65 -3.59
CA GLY A 637 0.97 5.51 -4.13
C GLY A 637 0.48 4.13 -3.66
N GLY A 638 -0.72 4.05 -3.08
CA GLY A 638 -1.43 2.81 -2.79
C GLY A 638 -1.99 2.20 -4.07
N TYR A 639 -1.09 1.82 -4.99
CA TYR A 639 -1.46 1.28 -6.29
C TYR A 639 -2.30 0.01 -6.12
N GLY A 640 -3.19 -0.25 -7.07
CA GLY A 640 -4.05 -1.44 -7.02
C GLY A 640 -3.28 -2.74 -7.25
N TRP A 641 -4.00 -3.86 -7.17
CA TRP A 641 -3.49 -5.15 -7.61
C TRP A 641 -3.10 -5.12 -9.09
N ALA A 642 -2.01 -5.80 -9.45
CA ALA A 642 -1.59 -5.98 -10.84
C ALA A 642 -1.76 -7.45 -11.25
N ASN A 643 -2.26 -7.72 -12.47
CA ASN A 643 -2.43 -9.11 -12.92
C ASN A 643 -1.09 -9.85 -13.02
N GLN A 644 -0.01 -9.10 -13.27
CA GLN A 644 1.34 -9.62 -13.46
C GLN A 644 2.37 -8.72 -12.78
N LYS A 645 3.52 -9.29 -12.41
CA LYS A 645 4.66 -8.54 -11.87
C LYS A 645 5.52 -7.92 -13.00
N LEU A 646 4.89 -7.12 -13.86
CA LEU A 646 5.57 -6.38 -14.94
C LEU A 646 5.85 -4.94 -14.50
N PHE A 647 7.09 -4.48 -14.56
CA PHE A 647 7.47 -3.12 -14.14
C PHE A 647 7.42 -2.13 -15.29
N ASP A 648 7.04 -0.88 -15.00
CA ASP A 648 7.11 0.20 -15.96
C ASP A 648 8.56 0.56 -16.29
N GLY A 649 8.93 0.39 -17.56
CA GLY A 649 10.23 0.79 -18.09
C GLY A 649 10.11 1.79 -19.24
N ARG A 650 9.04 2.60 -19.28
CA ARG A 650 8.91 3.68 -20.26
C ARG A 650 10.13 4.62 -20.23
N PRO A 651 10.51 5.23 -21.37
CA PRO A 651 11.56 6.25 -21.41
C PRO A 651 11.30 7.37 -20.37
N GLY A 652 12.30 7.65 -19.53
CA GLY A 652 12.17 8.62 -18.43
C GLY A 652 11.74 8.01 -17.08
N GLN A 653 11.37 6.72 -17.04
CA GLN A 653 11.12 5.94 -15.83
C GLN A 653 12.09 4.73 -15.81
N PRO A 654 13.40 4.96 -15.57
CA PRO A 654 14.36 3.87 -15.59
C PRO A 654 14.04 2.85 -14.49
N LEU A 655 14.18 1.56 -14.82
CA LEU A 655 14.16 0.51 -13.80
C LEU A 655 15.32 0.73 -12.84
N THR A 656 15.02 1.19 -11.64
CA THR A 656 15.99 1.28 -10.56
C THR A 656 15.91 -0.01 -9.76
N GLY A 657 16.88 -0.92 -9.92
CA GLY A 657 16.85 -2.22 -9.25
C GLY A 657 18.06 -3.11 -9.57
N ASP A 658 18.18 -4.23 -8.86
CA ASP A 658 19.22 -5.24 -9.10
C ASP A 658 18.58 -6.62 -9.31
N TRP A 659 18.81 -7.25 -10.46
CA TRP A 659 18.30 -8.57 -10.82
C TRP A 659 19.32 -9.66 -10.54
N PHE A 660 18.97 -10.65 -9.74
CA PHE A 660 19.78 -11.82 -9.44
C PHE A 660 19.10 -13.06 -10.01
N PRO A 661 19.55 -13.59 -11.15
CA PRO A 661 19.08 -14.88 -11.65
C PRO A 661 19.22 -15.96 -10.58
N LEU A 662 18.37 -16.99 -10.65
CA LEU A 662 18.38 -18.10 -9.69
C LEU A 662 19.79 -18.69 -9.55
N GLY A 663 20.31 -18.69 -8.31
CA GLY A 663 21.66 -19.19 -7.99
C GLY A 663 22.81 -18.20 -8.21
N SER A 664 22.55 -17.02 -8.80
CA SER A 664 23.57 -15.97 -8.97
C SER A 664 23.81 -15.20 -7.66
N LYS A 665 25.09 -14.89 -7.38
CA LYS A 665 25.49 -13.97 -6.30
C LYS A 665 25.74 -12.54 -6.81
N GLU A 666 25.76 -12.36 -8.12
CA GLU A 666 26.02 -11.07 -8.78
C GLU A 666 24.80 -10.61 -9.58
N PRO A 667 24.53 -9.30 -9.65
CA PRO A 667 23.41 -8.76 -10.40
C PRO A 667 23.65 -8.80 -11.92
N ARG A 668 22.61 -9.09 -12.70
CA ARG A 668 22.62 -9.17 -14.17
C ARG A 668 21.48 -8.36 -14.78
N ASN A 669 21.49 -7.06 -14.55
CA ASN A 669 20.36 -6.17 -14.88
C ASN A 669 20.00 -6.16 -16.38
N ASN A 670 20.94 -6.46 -17.28
CA ASN A 670 20.70 -6.63 -18.71
C ASN A 670 19.89 -7.88 -19.07
N GLU A 671 19.77 -8.86 -18.17
CA GLU A 671 18.95 -10.07 -18.35
C GLU A 671 17.51 -9.87 -17.83
N PHE A 672 17.21 -8.75 -17.15
CA PHE A 672 15.90 -8.50 -16.57
C PHE A 672 14.87 -8.12 -17.64
N ASN A 673 13.92 -9.02 -17.90
CA ASN A 673 12.95 -8.90 -19.00
C ASN A 673 11.49 -8.69 -18.54
N LYS A 674 11.25 -8.29 -17.28
CA LYS A 674 9.89 -8.11 -16.72
C LYS A 674 9.36 -6.69 -16.94
N LEU A 675 9.33 -6.25 -18.19
CA LEU A 675 8.91 -4.91 -18.58
C LEU A 675 7.44 -4.86 -19.03
N TRP A 676 6.77 -3.77 -18.67
CA TRP A 676 5.44 -3.42 -19.14
C TRP A 676 5.46 -3.07 -20.64
N ASN A 677 4.46 -3.58 -21.38
CA ASN A 677 4.39 -3.47 -22.84
C ASN A 677 3.39 -2.42 -23.36
N GLY A 678 2.71 -1.66 -22.49
CA GLY A 678 1.69 -0.68 -22.90
C GLY A 678 0.27 -0.92 -22.38
N SER A 679 -0.01 -2.06 -21.75
CA SER A 679 -1.38 -2.53 -21.45
C SER A 679 -2.08 -1.88 -20.22
N GLY A 680 -1.61 -0.73 -19.72
CA GLY A 680 -2.18 -0.04 -18.55
C GLY A 680 -2.03 -0.74 -17.18
N ASP A 681 -1.73 -2.04 -17.18
CA ASP A 681 -1.52 -2.86 -15.98
C ASP A 681 -0.02 -3.05 -15.71
N PHE A 682 0.54 -2.38 -14.71
CA PHE A 682 1.92 -2.55 -14.29
C PHE A 682 2.04 -2.61 -12.77
N TYR A 683 3.09 -3.30 -12.33
CA TYR A 683 3.36 -3.64 -10.95
C TYR A 683 4.35 -2.65 -10.34
N HIS A 684 3.92 -1.97 -9.29
CA HIS A 684 4.71 -0.96 -8.59
C HIS A 684 5.67 -1.54 -7.55
N GLY A 685 5.62 -2.85 -7.33
CA GLY A 685 6.30 -3.50 -6.21
C GLY A 685 5.40 -3.58 -4.99
N PHE A 686 5.43 -4.74 -4.32
CA PHE A 686 4.61 -4.99 -3.15
C PHE A 686 5.32 -4.54 -1.87
N THR A 687 4.66 -3.61 -1.18
CA THR A 687 5.05 -3.14 0.16
C THR A 687 4.04 -3.55 1.23
N GLY A 688 2.89 -4.12 0.84
CA GLY A 688 1.76 -4.41 1.71
C GLY A 688 0.94 -3.19 2.15
N SER A 689 1.37 -1.98 1.79
CA SER A 689 0.78 -0.69 2.20
C SER A 689 -0.74 -0.61 1.99
N ALA A 690 -1.23 -0.91 0.79
CA ALA A 690 -2.66 -0.89 0.50
C ALA A 690 -3.47 -1.90 1.33
N ASP A 691 -2.90 -3.07 1.65
CA ASP A 691 -3.55 -4.04 2.53
C ASP A 691 -3.61 -3.52 3.97
N LEU A 692 -2.51 -2.94 4.47
CA LEU A 692 -2.43 -2.30 5.78
C LEU A 692 -3.41 -1.13 5.91
N THR A 693 -3.61 -0.37 4.83
CA THR A 693 -4.63 0.68 4.74
C THR A 693 -6.01 0.10 5.01
N TYR A 694 -6.42 -0.97 4.31
CA TYR A 694 -7.69 -1.62 4.57
C TYR A 694 -7.78 -2.17 6.01
N PHE A 695 -6.71 -2.75 6.57
CA PHE A 695 -6.71 -3.25 7.96
C PHE A 695 -7.00 -2.15 8.98
N ALA A 696 -6.49 -0.93 8.76
CA ALA A 696 -6.77 0.22 9.60
C ALA A 696 -8.25 0.65 9.54
N HIS A 697 -8.82 0.71 8.33
CA HIS A 697 -10.23 1.04 8.13
C HIS A 697 -11.15 -0.01 8.76
N ARG A 698 -10.80 -1.29 8.60
CA ARG A 698 -11.48 -2.41 9.24
C ARG A 698 -11.44 -2.29 10.77
N LEU A 699 -10.28 -1.97 11.34
CA LEU A 699 -10.13 -1.74 12.78
C LEU A 699 -11.04 -0.62 13.28
N TYR A 700 -11.04 0.52 12.59
CA TYR A 700 -11.91 1.65 12.91
C TYR A 700 -13.39 1.28 12.78
N ALA A 701 -13.82 0.78 11.62
CA ALA A 701 -15.22 0.48 11.32
C ALA A 701 -15.84 -0.52 12.32
N LYS A 702 -15.06 -1.49 12.80
CA LYS A 702 -15.51 -2.50 13.79
C LYS A 702 -15.42 -2.05 15.25
N THR A 703 -14.82 -0.89 15.52
CA THR A 703 -14.69 -0.35 16.88
C THR A 703 -15.30 1.05 16.96
N PHE A 704 -14.52 2.10 16.74
CA PHE A 704 -14.93 3.49 16.87
C PHE A 704 -15.99 3.89 15.83
N GLY A 705 -16.00 3.27 14.65
CA GLY A 705 -17.06 3.45 13.66
C GLY A 705 -18.44 3.01 14.14
N VAL A 706 -18.52 2.05 15.07
CA VAL A 706 -19.79 1.60 15.69
C VAL A 706 -20.32 2.61 16.70
N THR A 707 -19.42 3.38 17.32
CA THR A 707 -19.74 4.39 18.35
C THR A 707 -19.56 5.81 17.84
N ASP A 708 -19.43 6.00 16.53
CA ASP A 708 -19.13 7.29 15.90
C ASP A 708 -20.13 8.38 16.32
N GLY A 709 -19.67 9.62 16.50
CA GLY A 709 -20.47 10.71 17.08
C GLY A 709 -20.90 10.54 18.54
N GLY A 710 -20.34 9.56 19.27
CA GLY A 710 -20.54 9.33 20.70
C GLY A 710 -19.71 10.24 21.61
N GLU A 711 -19.91 10.09 22.93
CA GLU A 711 -19.15 10.82 23.95
C GLU A 711 -17.74 10.23 24.08
N ARG A 712 -16.71 11.11 24.08
CA ARG A 712 -15.30 10.72 24.17
C ARG A 712 -14.73 11.00 25.54
N GLN A 713 -13.89 10.10 26.03
CA GLN A 713 -13.22 10.24 27.32
C GLN A 713 -11.84 9.58 27.29
N TYR A 714 -10.80 10.28 27.77
CA TYR A 714 -9.51 9.65 28.03
C TYR A 714 -9.59 8.79 29.30
N LEU A 715 -9.07 7.57 29.26
CA LEU A 715 -9.30 6.57 30.30
C LEU A 715 -8.16 6.52 31.31
N THR A 716 -8.51 6.41 32.59
CA THR A 716 -7.54 6.10 33.64
C THR A 716 -7.00 4.67 33.43
N TYR A 717 -5.69 4.51 33.39
CA TYR A 717 -5.06 3.22 33.13
C TYR A 717 -3.78 3.01 33.95
N ARG A 718 -3.31 1.77 34.03
CA ARG A 718 -1.97 1.43 34.55
C ARG A 718 -1.40 0.21 33.85
N LEU A 719 -0.08 0.08 33.88
CA LEU A 719 0.65 -1.08 33.40
C LEU A 719 1.25 -1.85 34.58
N ASP A 720 1.21 -3.18 34.52
CA ASP A 720 1.91 -4.11 35.41
C ASP A 720 1.66 -3.85 36.90
N GLY A 721 0.43 -3.48 37.26
CA GLY A 721 0.04 -3.16 38.64
C GLY A 721 0.66 -1.87 39.20
N GLY A 722 1.27 -1.05 38.35
CA GLY A 722 1.86 0.24 38.72
C GLY A 722 0.85 1.31 39.16
N ALA A 723 1.32 2.56 39.23
CA ALA A 723 0.45 3.68 39.60
C ALA A 723 -0.60 3.96 38.50
N TRP A 724 -1.81 4.33 38.93
CA TRP A 724 -2.85 4.79 38.01
C TRP A 724 -2.45 6.13 37.38
N ILE A 725 -2.48 6.16 36.06
CA ILE A 725 -2.33 7.37 35.26
C ILE A 725 -3.72 7.94 35.06
N ILE A 726 -3.93 9.15 35.58
CA ILE A 726 -5.20 9.87 35.47
C ILE A 726 -5.03 10.90 34.34
N PRO A 727 -5.59 10.66 33.15
CA PRO A 727 -5.39 11.55 32.02
C PRO A 727 -6.20 12.84 32.17
N SER A 728 -5.69 13.93 31.58
CA SER A 728 -6.49 15.13 31.39
C SER A 728 -7.67 14.82 30.46
N GLN A 729 -8.85 15.34 30.82
CA GLN A 729 -10.04 15.26 29.96
C GLN A 729 -10.16 16.46 29.02
N TYR A 730 -9.24 17.42 29.12
CA TYR A 730 -9.31 18.65 28.34
C TYR A 730 -8.64 18.49 26.97
N LYS A 731 -9.47 18.35 25.92
CA LYS A 731 -9.05 18.30 24.51
C LYS A 731 -7.79 17.42 24.32
N ALA A 732 -6.70 17.96 23.77
CA ALA A 732 -5.49 17.20 23.48
C ALA A 732 -4.41 17.26 24.59
N ASP A 733 -4.72 17.75 25.80
CA ASP A 733 -3.74 17.82 26.89
C ASP A 733 -3.09 16.46 27.18
N GLU A 734 -3.88 15.38 27.14
CA GLU A 734 -3.41 14.03 27.34
C GLU A 734 -2.47 13.55 26.23
N LEU A 735 -2.69 13.96 24.97
CA LEU A 735 -1.77 13.64 23.87
C LEU A 735 -0.42 14.34 24.07
N VAL A 736 -0.43 15.59 24.53
CA VAL A 736 0.79 16.34 24.88
C VAL A 736 1.53 15.64 26.01
N ASP A 737 0.82 15.26 27.08
CA ASP A 737 1.41 14.58 28.23
C ASP A 737 1.99 13.22 27.85
N ALA A 738 1.23 12.39 27.12
CA ALA A 738 1.69 11.08 26.67
C ALA A 738 2.94 11.19 25.80
N TYR A 739 3.00 12.16 24.88
CA TYR A 739 4.17 12.40 24.04
C TYR A 739 5.39 12.84 24.85
N LYS A 740 5.24 13.84 25.72
CA LYS A 740 6.35 14.43 26.49
C LYS A 740 6.88 13.48 27.57
N GLN A 741 6.01 12.66 28.13
CA GLN A 741 6.36 11.64 29.13
C GLN A 741 6.75 10.31 28.49
N GLN A 742 6.71 10.19 27.16
CA GLN A 742 7.04 8.98 26.40
C GLN A 742 6.28 7.73 26.89
N ARG A 743 4.97 7.88 27.12
CA ARG A 743 4.08 6.81 27.59
C ARG A 743 2.91 6.59 26.63
N GLY A 744 2.15 5.53 26.88
CA GLY A 744 0.90 5.31 26.18
C GLY A 744 -0.22 6.26 26.60
N PHE A 745 -1.39 6.10 25.98
CA PHE A 745 -2.65 6.70 26.40
C PHE A 745 -3.82 5.81 25.99
N ALA A 746 -4.97 6.00 26.64
CA ALA A 746 -6.19 5.27 26.34
C ALA A 746 -7.37 6.23 26.12
N LEU A 747 -8.20 5.96 25.12
CA LEU A 747 -9.40 6.74 24.79
C LEU A 747 -10.59 5.80 24.64
N ALA A 748 -11.75 6.20 25.13
CA ALA A 748 -13.04 5.59 24.83
C ALA A 748 -13.93 6.53 24.00
N GLN A 749 -14.87 5.90 23.30
CA GLN A 749 -16.04 6.55 22.72
C GLN A 749 -17.28 5.69 22.99
N SER A 750 -18.31 6.31 23.58
CA SER A 750 -19.54 5.62 24.00
C SER A 750 -20.77 6.17 23.28
N ARG A 751 -21.58 5.26 22.73
CA ARG A 751 -22.84 5.58 22.05
C ARG A 751 -23.78 4.38 22.09
N ASP A 752 -25.07 4.63 22.33
CA ASP A 752 -26.13 3.62 22.28
C ASP A 752 -25.81 2.36 23.12
N GLY A 753 -25.28 2.57 24.32
CA GLY A 753 -24.94 1.50 25.27
C GLY A 753 -23.67 0.70 24.95
N LYS A 754 -22.96 1.02 23.86
CA LYS A 754 -21.68 0.41 23.48
C LYS A 754 -20.52 1.34 23.79
N THR A 755 -19.38 0.77 24.15
CA THR A 755 -18.14 1.55 24.37
C THR A 755 -17.00 0.97 23.57
N ALA A 756 -16.56 1.69 22.53
CA ALA A 756 -15.29 1.40 21.87
C ALA A 756 -14.17 2.05 22.68
N TRP A 757 -13.04 1.37 22.81
CA TRP A 757 -11.85 1.96 23.41
C TRP A 757 -10.58 1.39 22.81
N PHE A 758 -9.48 2.15 22.93
CA PHE A 758 -8.16 1.66 22.58
C PHE A 758 -7.10 2.07 23.59
N TYR A 759 -5.97 1.36 23.54
CA TYR A 759 -4.70 1.75 24.11
C TYR A 759 -3.63 1.81 23.01
N HIS A 760 -2.83 2.88 23.01
CA HIS A 760 -1.70 3.06 22.10
C HIS A 760 -0.48 3.54 22.86
N ASN A 761 0.70 3.02 22.51
CA ASN A 761 1.98 3.53 23.00
C ASN A 761 3.04 3.52 21.90
N SER A 762 3.32 4.69 21.33
CA SER A 762 4.37 4.88 20.32
C SER A 762 5.78 4.47 20.79
N PHE A 763 6.00 4.43 22.10
CA PHE A 763 7.30 4.19 22.75
C PHE A 763 7.38 2.83 23.44
N ALA A 764 6.40 1.94 23.19
CA ALA A 764 6.38 0.63 23.80
C ALA A 764 7.58 -0.23 23.38
N ASP A 765 8.07 -1.02 24.33
CA ASP A 765 8.91 -2.15 24.01
C ASP A 765 8.08 -3.28 23.38
N ASN A 766 8.72 -4.39 23.04
CA ASN A 766 8.04 -5.56 22.47
C ASN A 766 7.80 -6.66 23.52
N ASN A 767 7.70 -6.33 24.81
CA ASN A 767 7.36 -7.27 25.87
C ASN A 767 5.85 -7.26 26.16
N TRP A 768 5.37 -8.32 26.80
CA TRP A 768 4.01 -8.35 27.31
C TRP A 768 3.90 -7.49 28.56
N HIS A 769 2.88 -6.63 28.58
CA HIS A 769 2.46 -5.87 29.75
C HIS A 769 1.00 -6.17 30.10
N THR A 770 0.70 -6.23 31.39
CA THR A 770 -0.68 -6.26 31.88
C THR A 770 -1.22 -4.84 31.90
N LEU A 771 -2.26 -4.59 31.11
CA LEU A 771 -2.96 -3.31 31.05
C LEU A 771 -4.25 -3.39 31.87
N GLU A 772 -4.42 -2.49 32.83
CA GLU A 772 -5.70 -2.27 33.49
C GLU A 772 -6.25 -0.91 33.10
N VAL A 773 -7.52 -0.86 32.69
CA VAL A 773 -8.20 0.37 32.24
C VAL A 773 -9.54 0.50 32.95
N LYS A 774 -9.85 1.71 33.43
CA LYS A 774 -11.17 2.06 33.97
C LYS A 774 -12.04 2.65 32.86
N LEU A 775 -13.08 1.93 32.46
CA LEU A 775 -14.05 2.38 31.46
C LEU A 775 -14.96 3.51 31.99
N PRO A 776 -15.68 4.24 31.12
CA PRO A 776 -16.66 5.26 31.53
C PRO A 776 -17.74 4.72 32.49
N SER A 777 -18.09 3.44 32.38
CA SER A 777 -19.00 2.74 33.31
C SER A 777 -18.45 2.58 34.72
N GLY A 778 -17.17 2.87 34.95
CA GLY A 778 -16.45 2.61 36.19
C GLY A 778 -15.86 1.20 36.29
N GLN A 779 -16.22 0.30 35.37
CA GLN A 779 -15.66 -1.05 35.30
C GLN A 779 -14.16 -1.00 35.01
N VAL A 780 -13.38 -1.80 35.75
CA VAL A 780 -11.97 -2.05 35.44
C VAL A 780 -11.87 -3.30 34.57
N ILE A 781 -11.19 -3.17 33.43
CA ILE A 781 -10.88 -4.26 32.51
C ILE A 781 -9.37 -4.51 32.55
N THR A 782 -8.99 -5.80 32.52
CA THR A 782 -7.60 -6.24 32.43
C THR A 782 -7.36 -6.91 31.09
N GLU A 783 -6.34 -6.46 30.37
CA GLU A 783 -5.90 -6.99 29.07
C GLU A 783 -4.38 -7.14 29.04
N ARG A 784 -3.85 -7.70 27.96
CA ARG A 784 -2.40 -7.73 27.68
C ARG A 784 -2.09 -6.93 26.42
N VAL A 785 -1.03 -6.14 26.48
CA VAL A 785 -0.55 -5.30 25.37
C VAL A 785 0.95 -5.49 25.17
N ALA A 786 1.42 -5.31 23.94
CA ALA A 786 2.84 -5.38 23.59
C ALA A 786 3.11 -4.56 22.33
N GLY A 787 4.30 -3.96 22.18
CA GLY A 787 4.66 -3.21 20.98
C GLY A 787 3.84 -1.92 20.79
N ASN A 788 4.13 -1.22 19.69
CA ASN A 788 3.56 0.09 19.38
C ASN A 788 2.30 0.04 18.49
N GLY A 789 1.65 -1.12 18.39
CA GLY A 789 0.40 -1.28 17.66
C GLY A 789 -0.80 -0.68 18.40
N ILE A 790 -1.87 -0.38 17.66
CA ILE A 790 -3.16 -0.01 18.25
C ILE A 790 -3.85 -1.25 18.82
N HIS A 791 -4.18 -1.20 20.10
CA HIS A 791 -4.97 -2.22 20.78
C HIS A 791 -6.39 -1.68 20.99
N ALA A 792 -7.32 -2.00 20.08
CA ALA A 792 -8.70 -1.50 20.13
C ALA A 792 -9.73 -2.61 20.28
N LYS A 793 -10.80 -2.33 21.03
CA LYS A 793 -11.96 -3.24 21.17
C LYS A 793 -13.24 -2.46 21.40
N ILE A 794 -14.36 -3.19 21.32
CA ILE A 794 -15.69 -2.70 21.66
C ILE A 794 -16.25 -3.54 22.81
N GLN A 795 -16.91 -2.87 23.75
CA GLN A 795 -17.52 -3.45 24.95
C GLN A 795 -19.03 -3.36 24.91
#